data_AF-A0A9D9CYE3-F1
#
_entry.id   AF-A0A9D9CYE3-F1
#
_cell.length_a   1.000
_cell.length_b   1.000
_cell.length_c   1.000
_cell.angle_alpha   90.00
_cell.angle_beta   90.00
_cell.angle_gamma   90.00
#
_symmetry.space_group_name_H-M   'P 1'
#
loop_
_entity.id
_entity.type
_entity.pdbx_description
1 polymer ?
#
loop_
_entity_poly.entity_id
_entity_poly.type
_entity_poly.pdbx_seq_one_letter_code
_entity_poly.pdbx_strand_id
1 'polypeptide(L)'
;MSFNGLKAALPLLLGAAAAFSAAAQQPDSLEVEQLQEVVVSAVRATKDAPFAVANIGRTELRDFSATGIELPMLFARTPGVLAWSENGVGTGTSYMRIRGAGGSRINVTLDGVPLNSPEDQTVFWANMNSYGALMGSVQIQRGVGTSTNGDGAFGGTVALGTRAPSLLPTAELNASYGSWNTANLGLNVSTGLLGNHLVLEGAYHRTTTDGYLDGTDGRSGSWYGGLHWLGRDWKLSYRLLGNFETTGQAWNGVTAGNDDLSIMDGTYGVQTGIKTYRDMYAAGLGRFNSLYEQMLIDGTTYTLERYRMNDGSFWPRTTDNFWQTHHILNFTWDIGPYWKLSVSPHYTHGHGYYEEFRYQNKLTKYGIPTYYDPVTGKALKRSDFVRQKGLVQDTYGAVANLSWRKDRWDLVAGVSAQQFAGNHYGYLTYVGEPALQYLLEPGSGKYRYYDSDASKLDAGAFVKASYSFSPAWSVFADLQYRYVGYRTDGYNDKYYVDDDGLPQKHVLDVNERYSFLNPKAGVNFQHGGHRAYASLASSHREPERNNFTDNGKYPFPRAERLMDFEAGYQWSAPRFQAGANAYYMRYRDQLVQTGELSDIGEALTTNIPDSYRIGLELTGRWDVSRWLTLDANAALSRNRLLDFDEYVEDWDNGVRVIHYDSAPLAYSPDAILNGFATVRAGGFTAAWHTGFVSRMYLDNTGNADRSLPAYSLSDLRFSYTLRPRRGVREAVFGLDFNNLFSARVAQSGWVYSAVCDSYGHPEDNRYYQIGFIPVAPLSILGHITLRF
;
A
#
# COMPACT_ATOMS: atom_id res chain seq x y z
N MET A 1 -1.79 27.45 12.56
CA MET A 1 -2.22 28.67 11.84
C MET A 1 -3.74 28.73 11.81
N SER A 2 -4.32 29.86 12.21
CA SER A 2 -5.75 30.02 12.47
C SER A 2 -6.58 30.27 11.20
N PHE A 3 -7.86 29.94 11.29
CA PHE A 3 -8.92 29.81 10.27
C PHE A 3 -9.36 31.11 9.53
N ASN A 4 -8.49 32.10 9.34
CA ASN A 4 -8.92 33.41 8.82
C ASN A 4 -8.68 33.66 7.32
N GLY A 5 -7.96 32.79 6.61
CA GLY A 5 -7.68 32.97 5.17
C GLY A 5 -8.75 32.45 4.20
N LEU A 6 -9.61 31.50 4.61
CA LEU A 6 -10.55 30.83 3.69
C LEU A 6 -11.89 31.56 3.50
N LYS A 7 -12.21 32.56 4.32
CA LYS A 7 -13.51 33.26 4.24
C LYS A 7 -13.61 34.25 3.07
N ALA A 8 -12.49 34.64 2.46
CA ALA A 8 -12.48 35.63 1.38
C ALA A 8 -12.43 35.03 -0.04
N ALA A 9 -11.99 33.78 -0.22
CA ALA A 9 -11.80 33.19 -1.54
C ALA A 9 -13.00 32.35 -2.04
N LEU A 10 -13.82 31.80 -1.14
CA LEU A 10 -14.93 30.92 -1.50
C LEU A 10 -16.09 31.62 -2.26
N PRO A 11 -16.46 32.90 -1.97
CA PRO A 11 -17.53 33.57 -2.72
C PRO A 11 -17.10 34.02 -4.12
N LEU A 12 -15.80 34.24 -4.35
CA LEU A 12 -15.24 34.71 -5.63
C LEU A 12 -15.12 33.59 -6.67
N LEU A 13 -14.88 32.34 -6.24
CA LEU A 13 -14.83 31.17 -7.13
C LEU A 13 -16.24 30.63 -7.47
N LEU A 14 -17.22 30.77 -6.56
CA LEU A 14 -18.62 30.40 -6.83
C LEU A 14 -19.35 31.42 -7.72
N GLY A 15 -18.95 32.70 -7.70
CA GLY A 15 -19.54 33.76 -8.53
C GLY A 15 -19.19 33.67 -10.02
N ALA A 16 -18.07 33.02 -10.37
CA ALA A 16 -17.62 32.93 -11.77
C ALA A 16 -18.28 31.78 -12.57
N ALA A 17 -18.97 30.85 -11.91
CA ALA A 17 -19.60 29.69 -12.56
C ALA A 17 -20.99 29.99 -13.18
N ALA A 18 -21.57 31.17 -12.93
CA ALA A 18 -22.96 31.44 -13.28
C ALA A 18 -23.20 32.09 -14.67
N ALA A 19 -22.17 32.29 -15.50
CA ALA A 19 -22.33 33.04 -16.74
C ALA A 19 -21.51 32.49 -17.92
N PHE A 20 -21.77 31.25 -18.35
CA PHE A 20 -21.38 30.81 -19.69
C PHE A 20 -22.47 29.92 -20.32
N SER A 21 -23.45 30.57 -20.95
CA SER A 21 -24.27 29.93 -21.99
C SER A 21 -23.76 30.38 -23.35
N ALA A 22 -22.87 29.61 -23.96
CA ALA A 22 -22.62 29.67 -25.39
C ALA A 22 -22.82 28.28 -25.97
N ALA A 23 -23.66 28.17 -26.99
CA ALA A 23 -23.85 26.96 -27.76
C ALA A 23 -22.56 26.66 -28.54
N ALA A 24 -21.63 25.94 -27.91
CA ALA A 24 -20.47 25.37 -28.57
C ALA A 24 -20.85 23.97 -29.08
N GLN A 25 -20.44 23.68 -30.32
CA GLN A 25 -20.47 22.35 -30.93
C GLN A 25 -19.86 21.35 -29.93
N GLN A 26 -20.57 20.27 -29.59
CA GLN A 26 -20.07 19.30 -28.61
C GLN A 26 -18.70 18.79 -29.08
N PRO A 27 -17.62 19.08 -28.35
CA PRO A 27 -16.29 18.66 -28.75
C PRO A 27 -16.17 17.13 -28.62
N ASP A 28 -15.39 16.51 -29.49
CA ASP A 28 -15.28 15.04 -29.56
C ASP A 28 -14.55 14.49 -28.33
N SER A 29 -15.30 14.02 -27.34
CA SER A 29 -14.75 13.40 -26.14
C SER A 29 -14.12 12.03 -26.39
N LEU A 30 -14.48 11.34 -27.48
CA LEU A 30 -13.97 9.99 -27.75
C LEU A 30 -12.49 10.02 -28.11
N GLU A 31 -12.07 10.99 -28.93
CA GLU A 31 -10.68 11.17 -29.30
C GLU A 31 -9.79 11.44 -28.07
N VAL A 32 -10.26 12.26 -27.13
CA VAL A 32 -9.52 12.61 -25.92
C VAL A 32 -9.37 11.42 -24.97
N GLU A 33 -10.43 10.61 -24.83
CA GLU A 33 -10.39 9.36 -24.08
C GLU A 33 -9.43 8.36 -24.73
N GLN A 34 -9.46 8.20 -26.06
CA GLN A 34 -8.50 7.36 -26.79
C GLN A 34 -7.05 7.80 -26.56
N LEU A 35 -6.76 9.10 -26.64
CA LEU A 35 -5.43 9.63 -26.32
C LEU A 35 -5.06 9.45 -24.84
N GLN A 36 -6.02 9.37 -23.92
CA GLN A 36 -5.74 9.03 -22.52
C GLN A 36 -5.43 7.53 -22.35
N GLU A 37 -6.13 6.65 -23.07
CA GLU A 37 -5.83 5.22 -23.07
C GLU A 37 -4.42 4.91 -23.59
N VAL A 38 -3.91 5.68 -24.57
CA VAL A 38 -2.54 5.51 -25.09
C VAL A 38 -1.49 5.67 -23.99
N VAL A 39 -1.68 6.60 -23.05
CA VAL A 39 -0.73 6.88 -21.94
C VAL A 39 -0.48 5.63 -21.09
N VAL A 40 -1.52 4.82 -20.87
CA VAL A 40 -1.49 3.64 -19.99
C VAL A 40 -1.42 2.31 -20.75
N SER A 41 -1.41 2.36 -22.08
CA SER A 41 -1.42 1.17 -22.94
C SER A 41 -0.25 0.21 -22.67
N ALA A 42 0.93 0.76 -22.40
CA ALA A 42 2.13 -0.03 -22.16
C ALA A 42 2.11 -0.80 -20.84
N VAL A 43 1.55 -0.21 -19.78
CA VAL A 43 1.52 -0.76 -18.41
C VAL A 43 0.28 -1.61 -18.12
N ARG A 44 -0.63 -1.70 -19.09
CA ARG A 44 -1.83 -2.54 -19.03
C ARG A 44 -1.62 -3.83 -19.82
N ALA A 45 -2.21 -4.90 -19.31
CA ALA A 45 -2.48 -6.08 -20.10
C ALA A 45 -3.46 -5.72 -21.23
N THR A 46 -3.11 -6.07 -22.46
CA THR A 46 -4.00 -5.89 -23.61
C THR A 46 -5.20 -6.81 -23.48
N LYS A 47 -6.29 -6.51 -24.20
CA LYS A 47 -7.54 -7.29 -24.15
C LYS A 47 -7.32 -8.79 -24.40
N ASP A 48 -6.38 -9.12 -25.28
CA ASP A 48 -6.07 -10.48 -25.68
C ASP A 48 -4.90 -11.10 -24.90
N ALA A 49 -4.30 -10.34 -23.96
CA ALA A 49 -3.17 -10.80 -23.17
C ALA A 49 -3.58 -11.95 -22.22
N PRO A 50 -2.83 -13.06 -22.17
CA PRO A 50 -3.20 -14.28 -21.46
C PRO A 50 -2.92 -14.20 -19.95
N PHE A 51 -3.54 -13.25 -19.26
CA PHE A 51 -3.35 -12.99 -17.83
C PHE A 51 -4.66 -12.73 -17.08
N ALA A 52 -4.65 -13.00 -15.77
CA ALA A 52 -5.76 -12.69 -14.88
C ALA A 52 -5.84 -11.18 -14.56
N VAL A 53 -6.88 -10.51 -15.07
CA VAL A 53 -7.08 -9.07 -14.91
C VAL A 53 -8.40 -8.72 -14.23
N ALA A 54 -8.40 -7.66 -13.43
CA ALA A 54 -9.59 -6.98 -12.94
C ALA A 54 -9.52 -5.50 -13.37
N ASN A 55 -10.61 -4.97 -13.91
CA ASN A 55 -10.71 -3.56 -14.30
C ASN A 55 -11.75 -2.88 -13.41
N ILE A 56 -11.34 -1.80 -12.76
CA ILE A 56 -12.20 -0.95 -11.94
C ILE A 56 -12.40 0.34 -12.72
N GLY A 57 -13.66 0.60 -13.08
CA GLY A 57 -14.04 1.73 -13.92
C GLY A 57 -14.29 3.02 -13.14
N ARG A 58 -14.37 4.13 -13.87
CA ARG A 58 -14.63 5.47 -13.34
C ARG A 58 -15.80 5.55 -12.37
N THR A 59 -16.93 4.92 -12.68
CA THR A 59 -18.13 4.97 -11.82
C THR A 59 -17.86 4.41 -10.43
N GLU A 60 -17.19 3.26 -10.36
CA GLU A 60 -16.87 2.61 -9.08
C GLU A 60 -15.84 3.39 -8.28
N LEU A 61 -14.77 3.88 -8.93
CA LEU A 61 -13.75 4.73 -8.31
C LEU A 61 -14.36 6.00 -7.68
N ARG A 62 -15.24 6.64 -8.44
CA ARG A 62 -15.91 7.90 -8.07
C ARG A 62 -16.92 7.70 -6.95
N ASP A 63 -17.68 6.61 -6.98
CA ASP A 63 -18.65 6.31 -5.92
C ASP A 63 -17.92 5.88 -4.63
N PHE A 64 -16.77 5.22 -4.75
CA PHE A 64 -15.91 4.87 -3.61
C PHE A 64 -15.21 6.08 -2.98
N SER A 65 -14.68 7.00 -3.79
CA SER A 65 -13.89 8.15 -3.33
C SER A 65 -14.65 9.14 -2.46
N ALA A 66 -15.99 9.10 -2.45
CA ALA A 66 -16.83 10.00 -1.66
C ALA A 66 -16.61 9.89 -0.14
N THR A 67 -15.96 8.83 0.34
CA THR A 67 -15.74 8.53 1.77
C THR A 67 -14.34 8.91 2.27
N GLY A 68 -13.36 9.13 1.38
CA GLY A 68 -11.96 9.33 1.76
C GLY A 68 -11.20 8.07 2.18
N ILE A 69 -11.83 6.89 2.09
CA ILE A 69 -11.20 5.57 2.32
C ILE A 69 -10.17 5.29 1.20
N GLU A 70 -9.06 4.65 1.54
CA GLU A 70 -7.95 4.39 0.62
C GLU A 70 -8.27 3.28 -0.41
N LEU A 71 -7.71 3.43 -1.61
CA LEU A 71 -7.90 2.54 -2.76
C LEU A 71 -7.64 1.04 -2.47
N PRO A 72 -6.66 0.63 -1.62
CA PRO A 72 -6.51 -0.76 -1.22
C PRO A 72 -7.80 -1.44 -0.74
N MET A 73 -8.68 -0.72 -0.01
CA MET A 73 -9.95 -1.28 0.46
C MET A 73 -10.94 -1.56 -0.68
N LEU A 74 -10.87 -0.78 -1.77
CA LEU A 74 -11.61 -1.08 -3.00
C LEU A 74 -11.02 -2.29 -3.71
N PHE A 75 -9.70 -2.39 -3.78
CA PHE A 75 -9.01 -3.49 -4.47
C PHE A 75 -9.21 -4.85 -3.81
N ALA A 76 -9.37 -4.88 -2.48
CA ALA A 76 -9.69 -6.09 -1.71
C ALA A 76 -11.01 -6.77 -2.12
N ARG A 77 -11.88 -6.08 -2.87
CA ARG A 77 -13.11 -6.64 -3.44
C ARG A 77 -12.86 -7.51 -4.68
N THR A 78 -11.63 -7.53 -5.18
CA THR A 78 -11.20 -8.35 -6.33
C THR A 78 -10.52 -9.65 -5.84
N PRO A 79 -10.51 -10.73 -6.64
CA PRO A 79 -10.04 -12.02 -6.16
C PRO A 79 -8.55 -12.04 -5.86
N GLY A 80 -8.18 -12.59 -4.72
CA GLY A 80 -6.79 -12.78 -4.30
C GLY A 80 -6.12 -11.54 -3.71
N VAL A 81 -6.90 -10.49 -3.42
CA VAL A 81 -6.44 -9.25 -2.80
C VAL A 81 -6.89 -9.17 -1.34
N LEU A 82 -5.96 -8.88 -0.45
CA LEU A 82 -6.22 -8.58 0.96
C LEU A 82 -5.75 -7.16 1.25
N ALA A 83 -6.52 -6.39 2.03
CA ALA A 83 -6.12 -5.05 2.47
C ALA A 83 -6.53 -4.78 3.92
N TRP A 84 -5.77 -3.93 4.60
CA TRP A 84 -6.05 -3.44 5.97
C TRP A 84 -5.46 -2.03 6.17
N SER A 85 -5.88 -1.34 7.23
CA SER A 85 -5.24 -0.09 7.69
C SER A 85 -4.88 -0.20 9.17
N GLU A 86 -3.84 0.50 9.60
CA GLU A 86 -3.36 0.43 10.99
C GLU A 86 -4.35 1.04 11.99
N ASN A 87 -4.98 2.15 11.61
CA ASN A 87 -5.97 2.83 12.43
C ASN A 87 -7.36 2.15 12.42
N GLY A 88 -7.53 1.03 11.70
CA GLY A 88 -8.75 0.23 11.64
C GLY A 88 -9.94 0.82 10.87
N VAL A 89 -9.86 2.04 10.32
CA VAL A 89 -10.99 2.72 9.65
C VAL A 89 -10.83 2.87 8.13
N GLY A 90 -9.74 2.37 7.56
CA GLY A 90 -9.49 2.38 6.11
C GLY A 90 -8.93 3.69 5.54
N THR A 91 -8.40 4.59 6.38
CA THR A 91 -7.76 5.85 5.97
C THR A 91 -6.32 5.92 6.46
N GLY A 92 -5.44 6.71 5.83
CA GLY A 92 -4.04 6.82 6.27
C GLY A 92 -3.25 5.55 5.96
N THR A 93 -2.37 5.11 6.86
CA THR A 93 -1.47 3.96 6.68
C THR A 93 -2.22 2.68 6.37
N SER A 94 -2.25 2.34 5.08
CA SER A 94 -3.00 1.23 4.51
C SER A 94 -2.11 0.36 3.65
N TYR A 95 -2.43 -0.93 3.62
CA TYR A 95 -1.61 -1.96 2.99
C TYR A 95 -2.46 -2.86 2.13
N MET A 96 -1.80 -3.55 1.20
CA MET A 96 -2.42 -4.63 0.45
C MET A 96 -1.45 -5.76 0.13
N ARG A 97 -2.04 -6.92 -0.16
CA ARG A 97 -1.36 -8.10 -0.69
C ARG A 97 -2.11 -8.65 -1.88
N ILE A 98 -1.38 -9.18 -2.86
CA ILE A 98 -1.95 -9.89 -4.02
C ILE A 98 -1.35 -11.30 -4.06
N ARG A 99 -2.19 -12.34 -4.02
CA ARG A 99 -1.77 -13.75 -3.92
C ARG A 99 -0.77 -13.98 -2.78
N GLY A 100 -0.97 -13.32 -1.64
CA GLY A 100 -0.08 -13.36 -0.47
C GLY A 100 1.23 -12.55 -0.61
N ALA A 101 1.57 -12.02 -1.80
CA ALA A 101 2.73 -11.16 -1.98
C ALA A 101 2.50 -9.78 -1.33
N GLY A 102 3.48 -9.29 -0.56
CA GLY A 102 3.46 -7.97 0.07
C GLY A 102 3.53 -6.80 -0.92
N GLY A 103 3.31 -5.58 -0.42
CA GLY A 103 3.32 -4.34 -1.20
C GLY A 103 4.56 -4.15 -2.07
N SER A 104 5.73 -4.52 -1.55
CA SER A 104 7.02 -4.40 -2.26
C SER A 104 7.15 -5.29 -3.51
N ARG A 105 6.23 -6.23 -3.70
CA ARG A 105 6.16 -7.16 -4.85
C ARG A 105 5.04 -6.80 -5.82
N ILE A 106 4.43 -5.62 -5.64
CA ILE A 106 3.33 -5.12 -6.47
C ILE A 106 3.79 -3.81 -7.11
N ASN A 107 3.91 -3.81 -8.43
CA ASN A 107 4.29 -2.60 -9.16
C ASN A 107 3.05 -1.74 -9.40
N VAL A 108 3.09 -0.48 -8.98
CA VAL A 108 1.98 0.48 -9.09
C VAL A 108 2.43 1.64 -9.96
N THR A 109 1.63 1.99 -10.97
CA THR A 109 1.94 3.09 -11.87
C THR A 109 0.82 4.10 -11.93
N LEU A 110 1.14 5.38 -12.09
CA LEU A 110 0.21 6.45 -12.42
C LEU A 110 0.52 7.00 -13.81
N ASP A 111 -0.41 6.86 -14.75
CA ASP A 111 -0.22 7.29 -16.14
C ASP A 111 1.09 6.72 -16.75
N GLY A 112 1.40 5.48 -16.38
CA GLY A 112 2.60 4.77 -16.84
C GLY A 112 3.88 5.10 -16.07
N VAL A 113 3.88 6.06 -15.13
CA VAL A 113 5.05 6.39 -14.29
C VAL A 113 5.02 5.54 -13.00
N PRO A 114 6.11 4.92 -12.55
CA PRO A 114 6.14 4.14 -11.31
C PRO A 114 5.89 5.03 -10.08
N LEU A 115 5.12 4.53 -9.12
CA LEU A 115 4.85 5.21 -7.85
C LEU A 115 5.54 4.57 -6.65
N ASN A 116 6.04 3.35 -6.80
CA ASN A 116 6.77 2.65 -5.75
C ASN A 116 7.98 3.48 -5.29
N SER A 117 8.19 3.54 -3.97
CA SER A 117 9.44 4.04 -3.39
C SER A 117 10.60 3.22 -3.95
N PRO A 118 11.63 3.83 -4.58
CA PRO A 118 12.71 3.04 -5.19
C PRO A 118 13.52 2.18 -4.20
N GLU A 119 13.53 2.52 -2.90
CA GLU A 119 14.24 1.76 -1.87
C GLU A 119 13.40 0.65 -1.23
N ASP A 120 12.15 0.97 -0.88
CA ASP A 120 11.21 0.05 -0.22
C ASP A 120 10.42 -0.80 -1.23
N GLN A 121 10.48 -0.39 -2.49
CA GLN A 121 9.78 -0.98 -3.64
C GLN A 121 8.25 -1.05 -3.45
N THR A 122 7.67 -0.28 -2.52
CA THR A 122 6.24 -0.28 -2.19
C THR A 122 5.63 1.11 -2.35
N VAL A 123 4.31 1.16 -2.46
CA VAL A 123 3.53 2.39 -2.37
C VAL A 123 3.06 2.59 -0.93
N PHE A 124 3.30 3.78 -0.40
CA PHE A 124 2.72 4.23 0.86
C PHE A 124 1.36 4.87 0.57
N TRP A 125 0.28 4.09 0.69
CA TRP A 125 -1.07 4.52 0.30
C TRP A 125 -1.61 5.72 1.07
N ALA A 126 -1.08 5.97 2.26
CA ALA A 126 -1.38 7.14 3.06
C ALA A 126 -1.01 8.46 2.33
N ASN A 127 0.08 8.40 1.54
CA ASN A 127 0.49 9.45 0.61
C ASN A 127 -0.38 9.52 -0.66
N MET A 128 -1.43 8.73 -0.78
CA MET A 128 -2.31 8.69 -1.97
C MET A 128 -3.79 8.92 -1.62
N ASN A 129 -4.05 9.61 -0.50
CA ASN A 129 -5.40 9.85 -0.03
C ASN A 129 -6.29 10.45 -1.12
N SER A 130 -7.47 9.84 -1.30
CA SER A 130 -8.50 10.27 -2.24
C SER A 130 -8.12 10.22 -3.73
N TYR A 131 -7.06 9.49 -4.12
CA TYR A 131 -6.68 9.34 -5.54
C TYR A 131 -7.80 8.78 -6.41
N GLY A 132 -8.71 7.99 -5.84
CA GLY A 132 -9.90 7.50 -6.55
C GLY A 132 -10.74 8.59 -7.22
N ALA A 133 -10.77 9.81 -6.67
CA ALA A 133 -11.49 10.95 -7.27
C ALA A 133 -10.79 11.52 -8.53
N LEU A 134 -9.49 11.26 -8.68
CA LEU A 134 -8.65 11.74 -9.77
C LEU A 134 -8.53 10.70 -10.90
N MET A 135 -8.81 9.42 -10.60
CA MET A 135 -8.63 8.31 -11.53
C MET A 135 -9.85 8.13 -12.45
N GLY A 136 -9.58 7.81 -13.72
CA GLY A 136 -10.57 7.37 -14.69
C GLY A 136 -10.69 5.85 -14.77
N SER A 137 -9.61 5.13 -14.46
CA SER A 137 -9.59 3.67 -14.50
C SER A 137 -8.42 3.10 -13.71
N VAL A 138 -8.63 1.89 -13.17
CA VAL A 138 -7.58 1.06 -12.57
C VAL A 138 -7.63 -0.33 -13.20
N GLN A 139 -6.47 -0.88 -13.54
CA GLN A 139 -6.35 -2.28 -13.91
C GLN A 139 -5.41 -2.99 -12.94
N ILE A 140 -5.87 -4.11 -12.37
CA ILE A 140 -5.08 -5.01 -11.53
C ILE A 140 -4.80 -6.26 -12.36
N GLN A 141 -3.54 -6.50 -12.70
CA GLN A 141 -3.08 -7.78 -13.24
C GLN A 141 -2.44 -8.58 -12.10
N ARG A 142 -2.80 -9.85 -11.97
CA ARG A 142 -2.28 -10.75 -10.93
C ARG A 142 -1.24 -11.70 -11.50
N GLY A 143 -0.33 -12.15 -10.65
CA GLY A 143 0.82 -12.98 -11.05
C GLY A 143 2.01 -12.13 -11.50
N VAL A 144 2.85 -12.67 -12.36
CA VAL A 144 3.94 -11.88 -12.97
C VAL A 144 3.31 -10.77 -13.83
N GLY A 145 3.42 -9.52 -13.37
CA GLY A 145 2.83 -8.35 -14.03
C GLY A 145 3.40 -8.08 -15.42
N THR A 146 2.83 -7.17 -16.23
CA THR A 146 3.40 -6.87 -17.57
C THR A 146 4.84 -6.37 -17.49
N SER A 147 5.72 -6.71 -18.45
CA SER A 147 7.07 -6.14 -18.42
C SER A 147 7.06 -4.70 -18.89
N THR A 148 7.24 -3.76 -17.97
CA THR A 148 7.34 -2.34 -18.31
C THR A 148 8.50 -1.67 -17.58
N ASN A 149 8.20 -0.97 -16.51
CA ASN A 149 9.02 -0.05 -15.77
C ASN A 149 8.63 -0.15 -14.28
N GLY A 150 9.51 0.32 -13.41
CA GLY A 150 9.37 0.11 -11.97
C GLY A 150 9.86 -1.27 -11.53
N ASP A 151 9.56 -1.60 -10.28
CA ASP A 151 10.11 -2.78 -9.60
C ASP A 151 9.57 -4.12 -10.14
N GLY A 152 10.30 -5.20 -9.85
CA GLY A 152 9.93 -6.56 -10.25
C GLY A 152 8.59 -6.99 -9.64
N ALA A 153 7.54 -7.05 -10.46
CA ALA A 153 6.19 -7.45 -10.02
C ALA A 153 6.06 -8.97 -9.90
N PHE A 154 5.96 -9.49 -8.67
CA PHE A 154 5.69 -10.91 -8.40
C PHE A 154 4.25 -11.17 -7.97
N GLY A 155 3.61 -10.24 -7.25
CA GLY A 155 2.20 -10.36 -6.88
C GLY A 155 1.26 -9.91 -7.99
N GLY A 156 1.64 -8.84 -8.68
CA GLY A 156 0.85 -8.24 -9.75
C GLY A 156 1.27 -6.81 -10.07
N THR A 157 0.55 -6.19 -11.00
CA THR A 157 0.65 -4.76 -11.30
C THR A 157 -0.69 -4.06 -11.05
N VAL A 158 -0.63 -2.81 -10.60
CA VAL A 158 -1.78 -1.90 -10.48
C VAL A 158 -1.55 -0.67 -11.35
N ALA A 159 -2.21 -0.62 -12.50
CA ALA A 159 -2.10 0.47 -13.46
C ALA A 159 -3.21 1.50 -13.24
N LEU A 160 -2.88 2.59 -12.56
CA LEU A 160 -3.76 3.75 -12.36
C LEU A 160 -3.70 4.66 -13.59
N GLY A 161 -4.86 4.99 -14.16
CA GLY A 161 -4.99 5.99 -15.22
C GLY A 161 -5.78 7.19 -14.73
N THR A 162 -5.21 8.38 -14.83
CA THR A 162 -5.94 9.62 -14.54
C THR A 162 -7.13 9.76 -15.49
N ARG A 163 -8.18 10.43 -15.03
CA ARG A 163 -9.33 10.72 -15.88
C ARG A 163 -8.91 11.57 -17.08
N ALA A 164 -9.57 11.36 -18.23
CA ALA A 164 -9.41 12.26 -19.36
C ALA A 164 -9.90 13.68 -18.99
N PRO A 165 -9.24 14.74 -19.52
CA PRO A 165 -9.63 16.11 -19.23
C PRO A 165 -11.05 16.39 -19.69
N SER A 166 -11.84 17.07 -18.86
CA SER A 166 -13.22 17.42 -19.21
C SER A 166 -13.24 18.53 -20.26
N LEU A 167 -14.00 18.31 -21.35
CA LEU A 167 -14.20 19.32 -22.39
C LEU A 167 -15.32 20.32 -22.05
N LEU A 168 -16.12 20.00 -21.03
CA LEU A 168 -17.15 20.88 -20.50
C LEU A 168 -16.71 21.45 -19.15
N PRO A 169 -17.08 22.70 -18.82
CA PRO A 169 -16.91 23.23 -17.47
C PRO A 169 -17.65 22.34 -16.48
N THR A 170 -16.98 21.98 -15.39
CA THR A 170 -17.58 21.14 -14.34
C THR A 170 -17.07 21.58 -12.97
N ALA A 171 -17.95 21.51 -11.97
CA ALA A 171 -17.55 21.52 -10.57
C ALA A 171 -18.20 20.36 -9.83
N GLU A 172 -17.44 19.68 -8.99
CA GLU A 172 -17.92 18.63 -8.10
C GLU A 172 -17.45 18.93 -6.68
N LEU A 173 -18.39 18.84 -5.74
CA LEU A 173 -18.14 18.94 -4.31
C LEU A 173 -18.54 17.62 -3.67
N ASN A 174 -17.68 17.04 -2.83
CA ASN A 174 -18.04 15.91 -1.99
C ASN A 174 -17.74 16.21 -0.53
N ALA A 175 -18.62 15.74 0.35
CA ALA A 175 -18.42 15.79 1.78
C ALA A 175 -18.94 14.50 2.41
N SER A 176 -18.21 13.97 3.39
CA SER A 176 -18.68 12.88 4.23
C SER A 176 -18.32 13.10 5.69
N TYR A 177 -19.12 12.52 6.57
CA TYR A 177 -18.89 12.57 8.01
C TYR A 177 -19.49 11.34 8.69
N GLY A 178 -18.87 10.92 9.78
CA GLY A 178 -19.51 10.02 10.72
C GLY A 178 -18.59 9.53 11.83
N SER A 179 -18.86 8.28 12.17
CA SER A 179 -18.03 7.35 12.93
C SER A 179 -16.53 7.72 13.01
N TRP A 180 -15.96 7.70 14.24
CA TRP A 180 -14.56 8.07 14.56
C TRP A 180 -14.19 9.51 14.18
N ASN A 181 -15.18 10.41 14.19
CA ASN A 181 -15.06 11.79 13.69
C ASN A 181 -14.42 11.85 12.29
N THR A 182 -14.60 10.79 11.50
CA THR A 182 -14.05 10.70 10.16
C THR A 182 -14.79 11.67 9.27
N ALA A 183 -14.07 12.63 8.69
CA ALA A 183 -14.62 13.65 7.80
C ALA A 183 -13.77 13.72 6.53
N ASN A 184 -14.41 13.66 5.37
CA ASN A 184 -13.75 13.90 4.08
C ASN A 184 -14.42 15.10 3.39
N LEU A 185 -13.61 15.97 2.81
CA LEU A 185 -14.04 17.09 1.97
C LEU A 185 -13.24 17.06 0.68
N GLY A 186 -13.93 17.15 -0.45
CA GLY A 186 -13.28 17.21 -1.75
C GLY A 186 -13.95 18.18 -2.72
N LEU A 187 -13.11 18.73 -3.60
CA LEU A 187 -13.44 19.65 -4.67
C LEU A 187 -12.73 19.18 -5.93
N ASN A 188 -13.47 19.03 -7.03
CA ASN A 188 -12.91 18.84 -8.36
C ASN A 188 -13.47 19.91 -9.30
N VAL A 189 -12.63 20.59 -10.07
CA VAL A 189 -13.03 21.61 -11.03
C VAL A 189 -12.32 21.43 -12.38
N SER A 190 -13.02 21.80 -13.45
CA SER A 190 -12.46 21.90 -14.79
C SER A 190 -13.05 23.12 -15.49
N THR A 191 -12.22 23.83 -16.25
CA THR A 191 -12.66 24.96 -17.08
C THR A 191 -13.46 24.52 -18.30
N GLY A 192 -13.43 23.23 -18.65
CA GLY A 192 -13.76 22.81 -20.00
C GLY A 192 -12.75 23.33 -21.02
N LEU A 193 -13.10 23.18 -22.30
CA LEU A 193 -12.24 23.57 -23.42
C LEU A 193 -12.21 25.09 -23.62
N LEU A 194 -11.08 25.71 -23.27
CA LEU A 194 -10.77 27.12 -23.49
C LEU A 194 -10.03 27.32 -24.83
N GLY A 195 -10.51 28.26 -25.64
CA GLY A 195 -9.87 28.61 -26.91
C GLY A 195 -9.68 27.41 -27.86
N ASN A 196 -10.55 26.40 -27.76
CA ASN A 196 -10.53 25.13 -28.52
C ASN A 196 -9.30 24.23 -28.32
N HIS A 197 -8.40 24.56 -27.38
CA HIS A 197 -7.15 23.80 -27.19
C HIS A 197 -6.82 23.50 -25.73
N LEU A 198 -7.14 24.41 -24.80
CA LEU A 198 -6.63 24.34 -23.44
C LEU A 198 -7.70 23.88 -22.45
N VAL A 199 -7.40 22.92 -21.59
CA VAL A 199 -8.20 22.58 -20.42
C VAL A 199 -7.36 22.78 -19.17
N LEU A 200 -7.88 23.53 -18.20
CA LEU A 200 -7.30 23.66 -16.87
C LEU A 200 -8.16 22.90 -15.86
N GLU A 201 -7.52 22.09 -15.03
CA GLU A 201 -8.17 21.32 -13.98
C GLU A 201 -7.54 21.58 -12.62
N GLY A 202 -8.36 21.49 -11.57
CA GLY A 202 -7.93 21.58 -10.19
C GLY A 202 -8.68 20.58 -9.32
N ALA A 203 -8.02 20.04 -8.31
CA ALA A 203 -8.68 19.31 -7.24
C ALA A 203 -8.01 19.51 -5.89
N TYR A 204 -8.81 19.38 -4.83
CA TYR A 204 -8.34 19.35 -3.45
C TYR A 204 -9.21 18.39 -2.66
N HIS A 205 -8.59 17.45 -1.97
CA HIS A 205 -9.24 16.47 -1.10
C HIS A 205 -8.53 16.43 0.24
N ARG A 206 -9.31 16.27 1.31
CA ARG A 206 -8.79 16.14 2.66
C ARG A 206 -9.67 15.20 3.48
N THR A 207 -9.02 14.29 4.18
CA THR A 207 -9.64 13.37 5.14
C THR A 207 -9.06 13.62 6.53
N THR A 208 -9.91 13.63 7.56
CA THR A 208 -9.51 13.66 8.97
C THR A 208 -10.24 12.56 9.72
N THR A 209 -9.64 12.01 10.78
CA THR A 209 -10.26 10.99 11.64
C THR A 209 -9.60 10.99 13.01
N ASP A 210 -10.30 10.50 14.03
CA ASP A 210 -9.72 10.16 15.33
C ASP A 210 -9.01 8.79 15.32
N GLY A 211 -9.31 7.94 14.32
CA GLY A 211 -8.79 6.58 14.24
C GLY A 211 -9.35 5.65 15.33
N TYR A 212 -9.34 4.33 15.10
CA TYR A 212 -9.87 3.38 16.09
C TYR A 212 -8.89 3.11 17.23
N LEU A 213 -7.60 2.93 16.93
CA LEU A 213 -6.57 2.71 17.94
C LEU A 213 -6.18 4.02 18.62
N ASP A 214 -5.76 3.96 19.88
CA ASP A 214 -5.37 5.17 20.60
C ASP A 214 -4.15 5.84 19.98
N GLY A 215 -4.15 7.17 19.89
CA GLY A 215 -3.09 7.95 19.24
C GLY A 215 -3.06 7.89 17.71
N THR A 216 -4.06 7.29 17.05
CA THR A 216 -4.11 7.17 15.57
C THR A 216 -4.91 8.26 14.85
N ASP A 217 -5.25 9.35 15.55
CA ASP A 217 -5.90 10.49 14.94
C ASP A 217 -5.01 11.11 13.85
N GLY A 218 -5.61 11.67 12.82
CA GLY A 218 -4.82 12.10 11.68
C GLY A 218 -5.55 12.93 10.66
N ARG A 219 -4.75 13.53 9.78
CA ARG A 219 -5.21 14.17 8.57
C ARG A 219 -4.33 13.76 7.40
N SER A 220 -4.94 13.51 6.26
CA SER A 220 -4.26 13.31 5.00
C SER A 220 -5.06 13.96 3.88
N GLY A 221 -4.42 14.19 2.74
CA GLY A 221 -5.10 14.76 1.59
C GLY A 221 -4.20 14.87 0.38
N SER A 222 -4.84 15.17 -0.74
CA SER A 222 -4.18 15.38 -2.02
C SER A 222 -4.72 16.63 -2.71
N TRP A 223 -3.87 17.22 -3.54
CA TRP A 223 -4.21 18.32 -4.41
C TRP A 223 -3.67 18.06 -5.81
N TYR A 224 -4.39 18.58 -6.81
CA TYR A 224 -4.10 18.36 -8.22
C TYR A 224 -4.20 19.66 -8.99
N GLY A 225 -3.24 19.90 -9.86
CA GLY A 225 -3.29 20.90 -10.92
C GLY A 225 -2.99 20.25 -12.27
N GLY A 226 -3.92 20.40 -13.21
CA GLY A 226 -3.80 19.86 -14.57
C GLY A 226 -3.80 20.97 -15.62
N LEU A 227 -2.87 20.92 -16.56
CA LEU A 227 -2.85 21.74 -17.76
C LEU A 227 -2.78 20.82 -18.97
N HIS A 228 -3.81 20.84 -19.81
CA HIS A 228 -3.93 19.96 -20.96
C HIS A 228 -4.07 20.79 -22.24
N TRP A 229 -3.13 20.62 -23.16
CA TRP A 229 -3.23 21.16 -24.51
C TRP A 229 -3.61 20.06 -25.49
N LEU A 230 -4.72 20.29 -26.20
CA LEU A 230 -5.28 19.39 -27.20
C LEU A 230 -4.93 19.91 -28.60
N GLY A 231 -4.04 19.19 -29.27
CA GLY A 231 -3.80 19.32 -30.70
C GLY A 231 -4.83 18.52 -31.50
N ARG A 232 -4.65 18.48 -32.82
CA ARG A 232 -5.53 17.72 -33.72
C ARG A 232 -5.35 16.21 -33.59
N ASP A 233 -4.11 15.75 -33.43
CA ASP A 233 -3.69 14.35 -33.43
C ASP A 233 -2.73 14.06 -32.27
N TRP A 234 -2.50 15.04 -31.39
CA TRP A 234 -1.61 14.93 -30.24
C TRP A 234 -2.18 15.66 -29.03
N LYS A 235 -1.70 15.27 -27.84
CA LYS A 235 -2.04 15.87 -26.55
C LYS A 235 -0.78 16.07 -25.73
N LEU A 236 -0.62 17.25 -25.12
CA LEU A 236 0.36 17.51 -24.08
C LEU A 236 -0.37 17.77 -22.77
N SER A 237 -0.01 17.04 -21.71
CA SER A 237 -0.63 17.17 -20.40
C SER A 237 0.42 17.31 -19.33
N TYR A 238 0.43 18.43 -18.63
CA TYR A 238 1.20 18.61 -17.41
C TYR A 238 0.30 18.38 -16.20
N ARG A 239 0.73 17.51 -15.31
CA ARG A 239 0.02 17.14 -14.09
C ARG A 239 0.94 17.36 -12.91
N LEU A 240 0.46 18.15 -11.96
CA LEU A 240 1.09 18.32 -10.66
C LEU A 240 0.16 17.71 -9.61
N LEU A 241 0.58 16.61 -9.02
CA LEU A 241 -0.12 15.97 -7.91
C LEU A 241 0.70 16.18 -6.65
N GLY A 242 0.10 16.66 -5.57
CA GLY A 242 0.79 16.73 -4.30
C GLY A 242 -0.06 16.19 -3.17
N ASN A 243 0.61 15.63 -2.18
CA ASN A 243 0.02 14.92 -1.07
C ASN A 243 0.60 15.45 0.23
N PHE A 244 -0.18 15.38 1.29
CA PHE A 244 0.27 15.71 2.64
C PHE A 244 -0.38 14.77 3.63
N GLU A 245 0.37 14.42 4.66
CA GLU A 245 -0.15 13.68 5.78
C GLU A 245 0.46 14.11 7.11
N THR A 246 -0.36 13.98 8.15
CA THR A 246 0.01 14.04 9.56
C THR A 246 -0.87 13.01 10.24
N THR A 247 -0.43 11.76 10.25
CA THR A 247 -1.21 10.59 10.67
C THR A 247 -0.63 10.00 11.94
N GLY A 248 -1.50 9.62 12.87
CA GLY A 248 -1.07 8.90 14.07
C GLY A 248 -0.73 7.46 13.73
N GLN A 249 0.39 6.98 14.26
CA GLN A 249 0.98 5.69 13.88
C GLN A 249 0.60 4.58 14.86
N ALA A 250 0.44 3.36 14.33
CA ALA A 250 0.19 2.16 15.12
C ALA A 250 0.78 0.91 14.43
N TRP A 251 1.99 1.02 13.88
CA TRP A 251 2.67 -0.10 13.21
C TRP A 251 2.92 -1.32 14.13
N ASN A 252 2.96 -1.12 15.45
CA ASN A 252 3.01 -2.20 16.43
C ASN A 252 1.66 -2.92 16.60
N GLY A 253 0.57 -2.34 16.13
CA GLY A 253 -0.79 -2.80 16.41
C GLY A 253 -1.11 -2.82 17.91
N VAL A 254 -2.11 -3.61 18.25
CA VAL A 254 -2.48 -3.95 19.63
C VAL A 254 -1.56 -5.07 20.11
N THR A 255 -0.44 -4.69 20.75
CA THR A 255 0.57 -5.63 21.25
C THR A 255 0.09 -6.39 22.47
N ALA A 256 0.17 -7.72 22.43
CA ALA A 256 -0.17 -8.60 23.54
C ALA A 256 0.98 -8.73 24.56
N GLY A 257 1.28 -7.60 25.19
CA GLY A 257 2.23 -7.50 26.30
C GLY A 257 3.01 -6.20 26.26
N ASN A 258 4.16 -6.20 26.92
CA ASN A 258 5.15 -5.13 26.90
C ASN A 258 6.52 -5.68 26.46
N ASP A 259 7.55 -4.83 26.46
CA ASP A 259 8.91 -5.19 26.05
C ASP A 259 9.52 -6.33 26.89
N ASP A 260 9.03 -6.56 28.11
CA ASP A 260 9.59 -7.51 29.09
C ASP A 260 8.74 -8.78 29.28
N LEU A 261 7.46 -8.74 28.90
CA LEU A 261 6.47 -9.76 29.21
C LEU A 261 5.39 -9.85 28.12
N SER A 262 5.22 -11.02 27.52
CA SER A 262 3.98 -11.32 26.80
C SER A 262 2.88 -11.71 27.79
N ILE A 263 1.69 -11.19 27.55
CA ILE A 263 0.47 -11.60 28.28
C ILE A 263 -0.28 -12.69 27.52
N MET A 264 0.34 -13.34 26.54
CA MET A 264 -0.21 -14.50 25.84
C MET A 264 0.00 -15.77 26.67
N ASP A 265 -0.54 -16.89 26.20
CA ASP A 265 -0.60 -18.16 26.92
C ASP A 265 0.77 -18.86 27.10
N GLY A 266 1.68 -18.26 27.88
CA GLY A 266 2.95 -18.94 28.21
C GLY A 266 3.99 -18.23 29.08
N THR A 267 4.03 -16.90 29.21
CA THR A 267 5.24 -16.27 29.78
C THR A 267 5.35 -16.37 31.30
N TYR A 268 6.52 -16.82 31.78
CA TYR A 268 6.84 -17.02 33.21
C TYR A 268 5.79 -17.84 33.98
N GLY A 269 5.08 -18.75 33.29
CA GLY A 269 4.07 -19.63 33.88
C GLY A 269 2.69 -18.98 34.13
N VAL A 270 2.43 -17.77 33.63
CA VAL A 270 1.11 -17.12 33.75
C VAL A 270 0.26 -17.42 32.52
N GLN A 271 -0.77 -18.25 32.70
CA GLN A 271 -1.79 -18.50 31.66
C GLN A 271 -2.91 -17.48 31.78
N THR A 272 -2.92 -16.48 30.91
CA THR A 272 -3.96 -15.43 30.88
C THR A 272 -5.21 -15.83 30.09
N GLY A 273 -5.08 -16.84 29.21
CA GLY A 273 -6.11 -17.22 28.24
C GLY A 273 -6.20 -16.31 27.02
N ILE A 274 -5.36 -15.28 26.90
CA ILE A 274 -5.33 -14.39 25.74
C ILE A 274 -4.62 -15.09 24.58
N LYS A 275 -5.35 -15.32 23.47
CA LYS A 275 -4.79 -15.91 22.25
C LYS A 275 -5.13 -15.15 20.98
N THR A 276 -6.16 -14.32 21.03
CA THR A 276 -6.70 -13.62 19.86
C THR A 276 -6.96 -12.15 20.16
N TYR A 277 -7.12 -11.35 19.11
CA TYR A 277 -7.57 -9.96 19.26
C TYR A 277 -8.92 -9.84 19.99
N ARG A 278 -9.82 -10.83 19.85
CA ARG A 278 -11.08 -10.84 20.59
C ARG A 278 -10.84 -10.90 22.10
N ASP A 279 -9.86 -11.68 22.53
CA ASP A 279 -9.50 -11.82 23.94
C ASP A 279 -8.85 -10.53 24.45
N MET A 280 -7.95 -9.93 23.67
CA MET A 280 -7.40 -8.58 23.95
C MET A 280 -8.52 -7.56 24.13
N TYR A 281 -9.51 -7.54 23.23
CA TYR A 281 -10.66 -6.65 23.35
C TYR A 281 -11.49 -6.93 24.61
N ALA A 282 -11.75 -8.20 24.93
CA ALA A 282 -12.50 -8.59 26.13
C ALA A 282 -11.78 -8.22 27.42
N ALA A 283 -10.44 -8.20 27.42
CA ALA A 283 -9.60 -7.73 28.50
C ALA A 283 -9.51 -6.19 28.62
N GLY A 284 -10.21 -5.44 27.75
CA GLY A 284 -10.17 -3.97 27.74
C GLY A 284 -8.98 -3.37 26.97
N LEU A 285 -8.19 -4.20 26.30
CA LEU A 285 -6.95 -3.81 25.60
C LEU A 285 -7.13 -3.61 24.10
N GLY A 286 -8.37 -3.69 23.59
CA GLY A 286 -8.64 -3.74 22.14
C GLY A 286 -8.26 -2.49 21.34
N ARG A 287 -7.85 -1.39 22.00
CA ARG A 287 -7.42 -0.13 21.39
C ARG A 287 -6.00 0.28 21.77
N PHE A 288 -5.34 -0.53 22.62
CA PHE A 288 -4.00 -0.27 23.14
C PHE A 288 -3.01 -0.02 22.00
N ASN A 289 -2.21 1.03 22.14
CA ASN A 289 -1.14 1.36 21.21
C ASN A 289 0.14 1.68 21.99
N SER A 290 1.15 0.81 21.86
CA SER A 290 2.43 0.97 22.57
C SER A 290 3.22 2.22 22.18
N LEU A 291 2.86 2.87 21.07
CA LEU A 291 3.42 4.15 20.62
C LEU A 291 2.79 5.38 21.32
N TYR A 292 1.71 5.16 22.09
CA TYR A 292 0.93 6.21 22.74
C TYR A 292 0.94 6.09 24.27
N GLU A 293 0.94 4.86 24.76
CA GLU A 293 0.79 4.51 26.17
C GLU A 293 1.51 3.21 26.49
N GLN A 294 1.75 2.97 27.78
CA GLN A 294 2.29 1.72 28.30
C GLN A 294 1.21 0.87 28.95
N MET A 295 1.43 -0.44 28.94
CA MET A 295 0.61 -1.41 29.67
C MET A 295 1.31 -1.79 30.98
N LEU A 296 0.67 -1.44 32.09
CA LEU A 296 1.04 -1.90 33.43
C LEU A 296 0.32 -3.21 33.72
N ILE A 297 1.08 -4.21 34.16
CA ILE A 297 0.59 -5.58 34.36
C ILE A 297 0.76 -5.94 35.84
N ASP A 298 -0.35 -6.25 36.51
CA ASP A 298 -0.37 -6.76 37.89
C ASP A 298 -1.21 -8.05 37.95
N GLY A 299 -0.51 -9.19 37.89
CA GLY A 299 -1.13 -10.50 37.71
C GLY A 299 -1.92 -10.57 36.40
N THR A 300 -3.24 -10.68 36.50
CA THR A 300 -4.18 -10.69 35.36
C THR A 300 -4.92 -9.37 35.18
N THR A 301 -4.49 -8.31 35.88
CA THR A 301 -5.07 -6.97 35.75
C THR A 301 -4.17 -6.11 34.86
N TYR A 302 -4.78 -5.42 33.90
CA TYR A 302 -4.08 -4.58 32.95
C TYR A 302 -4.56 -3.14 33.08
N THR A 303 -3.61 -2.21 33.25
CA THR A 303 -3.91 -0.76 33.27
C THR A 303 -3.10 -0.08 32.18
N LEU A 304 -3.73 0.82 31.44
CA LEU A 304 -3.08 1.61 30.41
C LEU A 304 -2.73 2.99 30.97
N GLU A 305 -1.48 3.40 30.78
CA GLU A 305 -0.99 4.71 31.22
C GLU A 305 -0.33 5.45 30.05
N ARG A 306 -0.82 6.66 29.77
CA ARG A 306 -0.20 7.53 28.77
C ARG A 306 1.20 7.95 29.19
N TYR A 307 2.13 7.92 28.24
CA TYR A 307 3.47 8.42 28.48
C TYR A 307 3.46 9.90 28.88
N ARG A 308 4.33 10.26 29.81
CA ARG A 308 4.51 11.62 30.31
C ARG A 308 5.90 12.13 29.99
N MET A 309 5.97 13.42 29.69
CA MET A 309 7.21 14.17 29.60
C MET A 309 7.63 14.57 31.03
N ASN A 310 8.91 14.95 31.19
CA ASN A 310 9.50 15.38 32.47
C ASN A 310 8.82 16.61 33.11
N ASP A 311 8.12 17.44 32.34
CA ASP A 311 7.32 18.57 32.83
C ASP A 311 5.92 18.16 33.33
N GLY A 312 5.58 16.87 33.25
CA GLY A 312 4.29 16.30 33.66
C GLY A 312 3.22 16.30 32.57
N SER A 313 3.47 16.94 31.42
CA SER A 313 2.58 16.90 30.26
C SER A 313 2.56 15.50 29.62
N PHE A 314 1.49 15.16 28.90
CA PHE A 314 1.40 13.89 28.19
C PHE A 314 2.11 13.96 26.84
N TRP A 315 2.79 12.88 26.45
CA TRP A 315 3.24 12.67 25.08
C TRP A 315 2.02 12.77 24.14
N PRO A 316 2.01 13.66 23.13
CA PRO A 316 0.84 13.89 22.31
C PRO A 316 0.42 12.63 21.56
N ARG A 317 1.35 12.03 20.80
CA ARG A 317 1.24 10.77 20.04
C ARG A 317 2.42 10.63 19.08
N THR A 318 2.70 9.41 18.64
CA THR A 318 3.59 9.17 17.51
C THR A 318 2.90 9.56 16.20
N THR A 319 3.56 10.37 15.38
CA THR A 319 3.01 10.87 14.11
C THR A 319 3.96 10.59 12.97
N ASP A 320 3.42 10.27 11.81
CA ASP A 320 4.14 10.35 10.54
C ASP A 320 3.69 11.59 9.76
N ASN A 321 4.67 12.32 9.24
CA ASN A 321 4.50 13.60 8.58
C ASN A 321 5.20 13.55 7.23
N PHE A 322 4.45 13.38 6.16
CA PHE A 322 5.02 13.23 4.82
C PHE A 322 4.37 14.19 3.83
N TRP A 323 5.21 14.72 2.94
CA TRP A 323 4.81 15.52 1.80
C TRP A 323 5.46 14.97 0.56
N GLN A 324 4.67 14.80 -0.48
CA GLN A 324 5.14 14.29 -1.77
C GLN A 324 4.52 15.08 -2.90
N THR A 325 5.30 15.39 -3.92
CA THR A 325 4.82 16.05 -5.13
C THR A 325 5.32 15.32 -6.36
N HIS A 326 4.39 14.94 -7.24
CA HIS A 326 4.65 14.33 -8.53
C HIS A 326 4.40 15.35 -9.65
N HIS A 327 5.43 15.59 -10.44
CA HIS A 327 5.37 16.32 -11.69
C HIS A 327 5.40 15.30 -12.82
N ILE A 328 4.33 15.22 -13.62
CA ILE A 328 4.23 14.32 -14.77
C ILE A 328 3.89 15.14 -16.01
N LEU A 329 4.75 15.08 -17.02
CA LEU A 329 4.49 15.69 -18.32
C LEU A 329 4.24 14.58 -19.33
N ASN A 330 3.00 14.38 -19.78
CA ASN A 330 2.66 13.37 -20.77
C ASN A 330 2.48 14.01 -22.15
N PHE A 331 3.32 13.63 -23.11
CA PHE A 331 3.09 13.88 -24.53
C PHE A 331 2.56 12.61 -25.18
N THR A 332 1.46 12.72 -25.91
CA THR A 332 0.84 11.61 -26.66
C THR A 332 0.59 12.04 -28.09
N TRP A 333 0.93 11.20 -29.06
CA TRP A 333 0.75 11.50 -30.48
C TRP A 333 0.19 10.29 -31.21
N ASP A 334 -0.98 10.46 -31.83
CA ASP A 334 -1.52 9.57 -32.84
C ASP A 334 -0.88 9.93 -34.19
N ILE A 335 0.24 9.29 -34.51
CA ILE A 335 1.08 9.65 -35.68
C ILE A 335 0.34 9.32 -36.99
N GLY A 336 -0.56 8.34 -36.95
CA GLY A 336 -1.33 7.88 -38.08
C GLY A 336 -2.04 6.58 -37.75
N PRO A 337 -2.65 5.91 -38.74
CA PRO A 337 -3.62 4.83 -38.50
C PRO A 337 -3.05 3.60 -37.77
N TYR A 338 -1.73 3.46 -37.70
CA TYR A 338 -1.06 2.30 -37.12
C TYR A 338 -0.13 2.63 -35.94
N TRP A 339 0.33 3.88 -35.78
CA TRP A 339 1.41 4.21 -34.86
C TRP A 339 0.95 5.23 -33.81
N LYS A 340 1.21 4.92 -32.54
CA LYS A 340 0.93 5.81 -31.41
C LYS A 340 2.16 5.94 -30.52
N LEU A 341 2.52 7.16 -30.15
CA LEU A 341 3.66 7.46 -29.28
C LEU A 341 3.15 8.05 -27.97
N SER A 342 3.77 7.64 -26.86
CA SER A 342 3.63 8.30 -25.57
C SER A 342 5.02 8.52 -24.95
N VAL A 343 5.27 9.72 -24.43
CA VAL A 343 6.51 10.07 -23.73
C VAL A 343 6.13 10.81 -22.45
N SER A 344 6.68 10.36 -21.32
CA SER A 344 6.32 10.84 -19.99
C SER A 344 7.55 11.08 -19.12
N PRO A 345 8.21 12.25 -19.22
CA PRO A 345 9.16 12.69 -18.21
C PRO A 345 8.46 12.95 -16.89
N HIS A 346 9.13 12.62 -15.78
CA HIS A 346 8.58 12.79 -14.45
C HIS A 346 9.65 13.22 -13.44
N TYR A 347 9.19 13.89 -12.39
CA TYR A 347 9.96 14.22 -11.21
C TYR A 347 9.07 14.07 -9.98
N THR A 348 9.58 13.38 -8.96
CA THR A 348 8.92 13.22 -7.67
C THR A 348 9.86 13.70 -6.59
N HIS A 349 9.40 14.65 -5.79
CA HIS A 349 10.08 15.07 -4.57
C HIS A 349 9.27 14.58 -3.38
N GLY A 350 9.95 14.05 -2.37
CA GLY A 350 9.35 13.64 -1.11
C GLY A 350 10.19 14.09 0.07
N HIS A 351 9.55 14.55 1.12
CA HIS A 351 10.19 14.79 2.40
C HIS A 351 9.21 14.41 3.51
N GLY A 352 9.69 13.67 4.49
CA GLY A 352 8.93 13.44 5.70
C GLY A 352 9.73 12.94 6.87
N TYR A 353 9.07 12.84 8.01
CA TYR A 353 9.62 12.31 9.23
C TYR A 353 8.50 11.82 10.15
N TYR A 354 8.83 10.86 11.00
CA TYR A 354 8.01 10.53 12.15
C TYR A 354 8.69 10.95 13.45
N GLU A 355 7.88 11.21 14.48
CA GLU A 355 8.34 11.43 15.85
C GLU A 355 7.75 10.36 16.76
N GLU A 356 8.57 9.75 17.60
CA GLU A 356 8.19 8.64 18.46
C GLU A 356 8.79 8.79 19.86
N PHE A 357 7.95 8.61 20.88
CA PHE A 357 8.40 8.53 22.26
C PHE A 357 8.96 7.15 22.57
N ARG A 358 10.18 7.12 23.13
CA ARG A 358 10.89 5.90 23.52
C ARG A 358 11.12 5.93 25.02
N TYR A 359 10.22 5.28 25.74
CA TYR A 359 10.28 5.17 27.20
C TYR A 359 11.48 4.34 27.66
N GLN A 360 12.23 4.83 28.65
CA GLN A 360 13.36 4.16 29.31
C GLN A 360 14.31 3.45 28.34
N ASN A 361 14.61 4.05 27.20
CA ASN A 361 15.40 3.43 26.15
C ASN A 361 16.90 3.48 26.47
N LYS A 362 17.66 2.46 26.06
CA LYS A 362 19.11 2.39 26.33
C LYS A 362 19.85 3.55 25.65
N LEU A 363 20.76 4.22 26.36
CA LEU A 363 21.57 5.31 25.81
C LEU A 363 22.38 4.85 24.57
N THR A 364 22.90 3.63 24.60
CA THR A 364 23.73 3.06 23.55
C THR A 364 22.99 2.88 22.22
N LYS A 365 21.65 2.80 22.20
CA LYS A 365 20.86 2.77 20.96
C LYS A 365 21.01 4.05 20.12
N TYR A 366 21.48 5.13 20.73
CA TYR A 366 21.68 6.43 20.06
C TYR A 366 23.16 6.84 20.02
N GLY A 367 24.09 5.90 20.25
CA GLY A 367 25.52 6.23 20.28
C GLY A 367 25.98 6.98 21.53
N ILE A 368 25.13 7.02 22.57
CA ILE A 368 25.45 7.70 23.82
C ILE A 368 26.02 6.65 24.79
N PRO A 369 27.26 6.81 25.29
CA PRO A 369 27.82 5.90 26.28
C PRO A 369 27.06 5.98 27.62
N THR A 370 27.28 5.01 28.49
CA THR A 370 26.72 5.05 29.86
C THR A 370 27.20 6.33 30.55
N TYR A 371 26.25 7.11 31.10
CA TYR A 371 26.57 8.29 31.90
C TYR A 371 26.82 7.89 33.35
N TYR A 372 27.87 8.43 33.96
CA TYR A 372 28.17 8.23 35.37
C TYR A 372 27.99 9.56 36.09
N ASP A 373 27.10 9.58 37.08
CA ASP A 373 26.89 10.76 37.91
C ASP A 373 28.22 11.12 38.62
N PRO A 374 28.74 12.34 38.44
CA PRO A 374 30.06 12.71 38.95
C PRO A 374 30.13 12.85 40.48
N VAL A 375 28.98 12.89 41.17
CA VAL A 375 28.88 13.03 42.62
C VAL A 375 28.62 11.68 43.29
N THR A 376 27.67 10.90 42.76
CA THR A 376 27.24 9.64 43.36
C THR A 376 27.91 8.41 42.74
N GLY A 377 28.53 8.55 41.56
CA GLY A 377 29.09 7.43 40.79
C GLY A 377 28.02 6.51 40.18
N LYS A 378 26.74 6.84 40.32
CA LYS A 378 25.63 6.00 39.83
C LYS A 378 25.62 6.01 38.30
N ALA A 379 25.55 4.81 37.72
CA ALA A 379 25.44 4.62 36.28
C ALA A 379 23.99 4.85 35.81
N LEU A 380 23.82 5.74 34.84
CA LEU A 380 22.60 5.95 34.08
C LEU A 380 22.75 5.29 32.70
N LYS A 381 21.95 4.26 32.44
CA LYS A 381 21.98 3.45 31.21
C LYS A 381 20.77 3.66 30.31
N ARG A 382 19.72 4.31 30.81
CA ARG A 382 18.43 4.49 30.13
C ARG A 382 17.90 5.89 30.40
N SER A 383 17.14 6.42 29.45
CA SER A 383 16.40 7.69 29.56
C SER A 383 15.16 7.61 28.67
N ASP A 384 14.20 8.49 28.90
CA ASP A 384 13.13 8.74 27.94
C ASP A 384 13.66 9.62 26.81
N PHE A 385 13.18 9.36 25.59
CA PHE A 385 13.56 10.12 24.40
C PHE A 385 12.34 10.40 23.52
N VAL A 386 12.39 11.49 22.76
CA VAL A 386 11.63 11.57 21.50
C VAL A 386 12.65 11.46 20.39
N ARG A 387 12.53 10.39 19.60
CA ARG A 387 13.32 10.22 18.38
C ARG A 387 12.52 10.70 17.19
N GLN A 388 13.20 11.33 16.27
CA GLN A 388 12.69 11.71 14.97
C GLN A 388 13.53 10.99 13.91
N LYS A 389 12.89 10.29 12.98
CA LYS A 389 13.54 9.69 11.81
C LYS A 389 12.88 10.23 10.56
N GLY A 390 13.68 10.65 9.59
CA GLY A 390 13.17 11.27 8.38
C GLY A 390 13.91 10.87 7.13
N LEU A 391 13.28 11.19 6.01
CA LEU A 391 13.72 10.91 4.65
C LEU A 391 13.50 12.16 3.80
N VAL A 392 14.51 12.51 3.00
CA VAL A 392 14.36 13.36 1.82
C VAL A 392 14.65 12.52 0.60
N GLN A 393 13.84 12.63 -0.44
CA GLN A 393 14.01 11.89 -1.67
C GLN A 393 13.68 12.70 -2.91
N ASP A 394 14.45 12.43 -3.96
CA ASP A 394 14.26 12.96 -5.31
C ASP A 394 14.33 11.81 -6.30
N THR A 395 13.28 11.66 -7.11
CA THR A 395 13.23 10.68 -8.20
C THR A 395 12.89 11.37 -9.49
N TYR A 396 13.72 11.24 -10.52
CA TYR A 396 13.44 11.79 -11.84
C TYR A 396 13.74 10.76 -12.92
N GLY A 397 13.00 10.84 -14.02
CA GLY A 397 13.10 9.86 -15.08
C GLY A 397 12.20 10.16 -16.26
N ALA A 398 12.17 9.22 -17.19
CA ALA A 398 11.25 9.26 -18.32
C ALA A 398 10.85 7.84 -18.74
N VAL A 399 9.61 7.74 -19.22
CA VAL A 399 9.07 6.54 -19.83
C VAL A 399 8.63 6.90 -21.25
N ALA A 400 9.01 6.11 -22.24
CA ALA A 400 8.60 6.30 -23.62
C ALA A 400 8.09 4.99 -24.21
N ASN A 401 6.95 5.05 -24.88
CA ASN A 401 6.24 3.90 -25.44
C ASN A 401 5.83 4.17 -26.88
N LEU A 402 6.05 3.19 -27.75
CA LEU A 402 5.63 3.20 -29.14
C LEU A 402 4.74 1.99 -29.39
N SER A 403 3.50 2.24 -29.77
CA SER A 403 2.52 1.22 -30.12
C SER A 403 2.35 1.16 -31.63
N TRP A 404 2.32 -0.05 -32.18
CA TRP A 404 2.02 -0.32 -33.57
C TRP A 404 0.93 -1.37 -33.70
N ARG A 405 -0.16 -1.03 -34.39
CA ARG A 405 -1.27 -1.96 -34.61
C ARG A 405 -1.65 -1.97 -36.07
N LYS A 406 -1.58 -3.13 -36.71
CA LYS A 406 -1.99 -3.33 -38.12
C LYS A 406 -2.42 -4.76 -38.37
N ASP A 407 -3.54 -4.92 -39.06
CA ASP A 407 -4.10 -6.23 -39.45
C ASP A 407 -4.22 -7.18 -38.24
N ARG A 408 -3.34 -8.17 -38.16
CA ARG A 408 -3.31 -9.22 -37.15
C ARG A 408 -2.32 -8.95 -36.01
N TRP A 409 -1.59 -7.84 -36.06
CA TRP A 409 -0.52 -7.51 -35.12
C TRP A 409 -0.88 -6.36 -34.19
N ASP A 410 -0.49 -6.52 -32.92
CA ASP A 410 -0.48 -5.47 -31.89
C ASP A 410 0.89 -5.52 -31.18
N LEU A 411 1.73 -4.52 -31.41
CA LEU A 411 3.10 -4.43 -30.91
C LEU A 411 3.23 -3.21 -30.01
N VAL A 412 3.87 -3.36 -28.87
CA VAL A 412 4.27 -2.25 -27.99
C VAL A 412 5.74 -2.41 -27.65
N ALA A 413 6.54 -1.38 -27.91
CA ALA A 413 7.92 -1.29 -27.46
C ALA A 413 8.05 -0.08 -26.53
N GLY A 414 8.91 -0.17 -25.53
CA GLY A 414 9.13 0.93 -24.61
C GLY A 414 10.48 0.92 -23.94
N VAL A 415 10.85 2.08 -23.43
CA VAL A 415 12.05 2.32 -22.63
C VAL A 415 11.66 3.10 -21.37
N SER A 416 12.35 2.83 -20.28
CA SER A 416 12.22 3.57 -19.04
C SER A 416 13.58 3.74 -18.38
N ALA A 417 13.83 4.91 -17.81
CA ALA A 417 14.98 5.15 -16.95
C ALA A 417 14.57 6.11 -15.83
N GLN A 418 14.93 5.78 -14.59
CA GLN A 418 14.74 6.62 -13.43
C GLN A 418 15.97 6.59 -12.53
N GLN A 419 16.32 7.76 -12.00
CA GLN A 419 17.35 7.94 -11.00
C GLN A 419 16.69 8.42 -9.70
N PHE A 420 17.03 7.74 -8.62
CA PHE A 420 16.66 8.08 -7.25
C PHE A 420 17.88 8.57 -6.49
N ALA A 421 17.68 9.59 -5.66
CA ALA A 421 18.59 10.00 -4.60
C ALA A 421 17.77 10.17 -3.31
N GLY A 422 18.23 9.57 -2.22
CA GLY A 422 17.58 9.63 -0.91
C GLY A 422 18.58 9.90 0.21
N ASN A 423 18.16 10.66 1.21
CA ASN A 423 18.91 10.89 2.45
C ASN A 423 18.02 10.49 3.63
N HIS A 424 18.51 9.58 4.47
CA HIS A 424 17.87 9.17 5.71
C HIS A 424 18.63 9.78 6.88
N TYR A 425 17.90 10.40 7.81
CA TYR A 425 18.50 11.08 8.97
C TYR A 425 17.72 10.80 10.25
N GLY A 426 18.44 10.86 11.38
CA GLY A 426 17.84 10.67 12.71
C GLY A 426 18.29 11.68 13.73
N TYR A 427 17.32 12.20 14.47
CA TYR A 427 17.55 13.10 15.59
C TYR A 427 16.90 12.60 16.88
N LEU A 428 17.50 12.92 18.02
CA LEU A 428 16.76 13.04 19.27
C LEU A 428 16.30 14.49 19.40
N THR A 429 14.99 14.71 19.58
CA THR A 429 14.38 16.04 19.78
C THR A 429 14.03 16.29 21.25
N TYR A 430 14.09 15.25 22.08
CA TYR A 430 13.86 15.32 23.52
C TYR A 430 14.71 14.28 24.24
N VAL A 431 15.27 14.66 25.39
CA VAL A 431 15.95 13.78 26.34
C VAL A 431 15.37 14.03 27.72
N GLY A 432 14.75 13.00 28.31
CA GLY A 432 14.03 13.10 29.57
C GLY A 432 14.94 13.39 30.76
N GLU A 433 16.12 12.77 30.79
CA GLU A 433 17.11 12.97 31.85
C GLU A 433 17.74 14.39 31.79
N PRO A 434 17.59 15.22 32.82
CA PRO A 434 18.20 16.55 32.88
C PRO A 434 19.72 16.55 32.70
N ALA A 435 20.40 15.54 33.26
CA ALA A 435 21.85 15.40 33.16
C ALA A 435 22.35 15.15 31.72
N LEU A 436 21.47 14.74 30.80
CA LEU A 436 21.82 14.43 29.40
C LEU A 436 21.35 15.51 28.41
N GLN A 437 20.69 16.57 28.87
CA GLN A 437 20.17 17.62 27.98
C GLN A 437 21.27 18.38 27.23
N TYR A 438 22.52 18.33 27.70
CA TYR A 438 23.67 18.90 27.00
C TYR A 438 23.93 18.27 25.62
N LEU A 439 23.37 17.08 25.37
CA LEU A 439 23.46 16.41 24.05
C LEU A 439 22.69 17.15 22.97
N LEU A 440 21.63 17.87 23.34
CA LEU A 440 20.81 18.63 22.40
C LEU A 440 21.57 19.91 22.00
N GLU A 441 21.84 20.04 20.71
CA GLU A 441 22.64 21.15 20.18
C GLU A 441 21.98 22.51 20.49
N PRO A 442 22.76 23.50 21.00
CA PRO A 442 22.26 24.85 21.21
C PRO A 442 21.73 25.46 19.91
N GLY A 443 20.47 25.90 19.92
CA GLY A 443 19.80 26.55 18.79
C GLY A 443 18.92 25.61 17.96
N SER A 444 19.37 24.40 17.64
CA SER A 444 18.54 23.41 16.93
C SER A 444 17.67 22.58 17.87
N GLY A 445 18.12 22.38 19.11
CA GLY A 445 17.45 21.53 20.10
C GLY A 445 17.45 20.04 19.72
N LYS A 446 18.39 19.62 18.86
CA LYS A 446 18.44 18.27 18.29
C LYS A 446 19.81 17.63 18.49
N TYR A 447 19.84 16.31 18.61
CA TYR A 447 21.07 15.51 18.59
C TYR A 447 21.02 14.53 17.42
N ARG A 448 21.90 14.65 16.42
CA ARG A 448 21.92 13.76 15.24
C ARG A 448 22.63 12.45 15.57
N TYR A 449 21.92 11.32 15.47
CA TYR A 449 22.48 10.00 15.79
C TYR A 449 22.71 9.12 14.56
N TYR A 450 22.07 9.35 13.42
CA TYR A 450 22.42 8.67 12.17
C TYR A 450 22.14 9.55 10.95
N ASP A 451 22.81 9.22 9.84
CA ASP A 451 22.76 9.96 8.58
C ASP A 451 23.34 9.06 7.49
N SER A 452 22.56 8.74 6.47
CA SER A 452 22.98 7.89 5.35
C SER A 452 22.35 8.32 4.05
N ASP A 453 23.10 8.22 2.96
CA ASP A 453 22.65 8.51 1.62
C ASP A 453 22.42 7.23 0.82
N ALA A 454 21.52 7.31 -0.15
CA ALA A 454 21.20 6.23 -1.07
C ALA A 454 20.98 6.77 -2.48
N SER A 455 21.37 5.97 -3.48
CA SER A 455 21.11 6.23 -4.89
C SER A 455 20.74 4.95 -5.62
N LYS A 456 19.74 5.04 -6.50
CA LYS A 456 19.29 3.90 -7.32
C LYS A 456 19.09 4.34 -8.76
N LEU A 457 19.75 3.67 -9.69
CA LEU A 457 19.46 3.76 -11.13
C LEU A 457 18.65 2.53 -11.53
N ASP A 458 17.47 2.74 -12.11
CA ASP A 458 16.66 1.68 -12.70
C ASP A 458 16.36 2.03 -14.15
N ALA A 459 16.87 1.23 -15.07
CA ALA A 459 16.73 1.46 -16.50
C ALA A 459 16.38 0.16 -17.23
N GLY A 460 15.51 0.24 -18.23
CA GLY A 460 15.07 -0.93 -18.95
C GLY A 460 14.46 -0.63 -20.31
N ALA A 461 14.35 -1.69 -21.10
CA ALA A 461 13.69 -1.69 -22.39
C ALA A 461 12.86 -2.97 -22.52
N PHE A 462 11.72 -2.87 -23.18
CA PHE A 462 10.84 -4.01 -23.41
C PHE A 462 10.20 -3.97 -24.79
N VAL A 463 9.77 -5.15 -25.24
CA VAL A 463 8.93 -5.33 -26.41
C VAL A 463 7.86 -6.38 -26.12
N LYS A 464 6.63 -6.08 -26.54
CA LYS A 464 5.45 -6.94 -26.42
C LYS A 464 4.81 -7.07 -27.78
N ALA A 465 4.48 -8.29 -28.19
CA ALA A 465 3.82 -8.57 -29.45
C ALA A 465 2.65 -9.52 -29.24
N SER A 466 1.49 -9.16 -29.80
CA SER A 466 0.35 -10.06 -29.95
C SER A 466 0.08 -10.29 -31.44
N TYR A 467 -0.12 -11.54 -31.83
CA TYR A 467 -0.45 -11.92 -33.20
C TYR A 467 -1.71 -12.78 -33.26
N SER A 468 -2.75 -12.29 -33.92
CA SER A 468 -4.02 -12.99 -34.12
C SER A 468 -3.99 -13.81 -35.41
N PHE A 469 -3.55 -15.08 -35.34
CA PHE A 469 -3.42 -15.92 -36.53
C PHE A 469 -4.76 -16.43 -37.08
N SER A 470 -5.84 -16.36 -36.28
CA SER A 470 -7.22 -16.55 -36.71
C SER A 470 -8.17 -15.63 -35.92
N PRO A 471 -9.44 -15.45 -36.32
CA PRO A 471 -10.40 -14.65 -35.56
C PRO A 471 -10.62 -15.10 -34.12
N ALA A 472 -10.32 -16.38 -33.82
CA ALA A 472 -10.54 -16.96 -32.51
C ALA A 472 -9.24 -17.20 -31.73
N TRP A 473 -8.06 -17.03 -32.33
CA TRP A 473 -6.80 -17.37 -31.69
C TRP A 473 -5.73 -16.30 -31.86
N SER A 474 -5.06 -16.00 -30.75
CA SER A 474 -3.90 -15.12 -30.70
C SER A 474 -2.77 -15.73 -29.87
N VAL A 475 -1.53 -15.38 -30.21
CA VAL A 475 -0.34 -15.64 -29.41
C VAL A 475 0.24 -14.33 -28.91
N PHE A 476 0.91 -14.39 -27.77
CA PHE A 476 1.55 -13.27 -27.09
C PHE A 476 3.00 -13.60 -26.73
N ALA A 477 3.89 -12.64 -26.89
CA ALA A 477 5.26 -12.68 -26.40
C ALA A 477 5.64 -11.31 -25.81
N ASP A 478 6.37 -11.32 -24.70
CA ASP A 478 6.88 -10.15 -23.99
C ASP A 478 8.32 -10.43 -23.54
N LEU A 479 9.22 -9.51 -23.82
CA LEU A 479 10.61 -9.58 -23.41
C LEU A 479 11.05 -8.23 -22.84
N GLN A 480 11.63 -8.26 -21.65
CA GLN A 480 12.22 -7.08 -21.00
C GLN A 480 13.64 -7.36 -20.56
N TYR A 481 14.50 -6.37 -20.78
CA TYR A 481 15.78 -6.22 -20.10
C TYR A 481 15.67 -5.08 -19.08
N ARG A 482 16.09 -5.32 -17.84
CA ARG A 482 16.13 -4.32 -16.76
C ARG A 482 17.51 -4.33 -16.10
N TYR A 483 18.07 -3.16 -15.89
CA TYR A 483 19.31 -2.93 -15.16
C TYR A 483 19.01 -2.11 -13.91
N VAL A 484 19.53 -2.56 -12.77
CA VAL A 484 19.43 -1.86 -11.49
C VAL A 484 20.82 -1.68 -10.91
N GLY A 485 21.18 -0.45 -10.55
CA GLY A 485 22.34 -0.15 -9.73
C GLY A 485 21.89 0.50 -8.42
N TYR A 486 22.27 -0.08 -7.28
CA TYR A 486 21.93 0.45 -5.95
C TYR A 486 23.20 0.72 -5.16
N ARG A 487 23.29 1.91 -4.56
CA ARG A 487 24.36 2.28 -3.65
C ARG A 487 23.79 2.96 -2.41
N THR A 488 24.25 2.57 -1.23
CA THR A 488 24.02 3.32 0.01
C THR A 488 25.29 3.37 0.84
N ASP A 489 25.56 4.54 1.44
CA ASP A 489 26.69 4.76 2.33
C ASP A 489 26.32 5.70 3.51
N GLY A 490 27.21 5.78 4.50
CA GLY A 490 27.00 6.58 5.71
C GLY A 490 26.77 5.72 6.95
N TYR A 491 26.01 6.24 7.91
CA TYR A 491 25.74 5.58 9.19
C TYR A 491 24.28 5.20 9.31
N ASN A 492 24.02 3.92 9.57
CA ASN A 492 22.68 3.44 9.89
C ASN A 492 22.27 3.85 11.31
N ASP A 493 21.00 3.69 11.62
CA ASP A 493 20.39 3.91 12.93
C ASP A 493 20.75 2.86 14.00
N LYS A 494 21.71 1.97 13.72
CA LYS A 494 22.12 0.88 14.61
C LYS A 494 23.51 1.10 15.18
N TYR A 495 23.65 0.70 16.43
CA TYR A 495 24.90 0.71 17.16
C TYR A 495 25.18 -0.69 17.71
N TYR A 496 26.41 -1.16 17.51
CA TYR A 496 26.93 -2.34 18.18
C TYR A 496 27.70 -1.89 19.43
N VAL A 497 27.76 -2.71 20.45
CA VAL A 497 28.55 -2.40 21.66
C VAL A 497 29.81 -3.25 21.60
N ASP A 498 30.97 -2.63 21.71
CA ASP A 498 32.24 -3.36 21.78
C ASP A 498 32.48 -3.97 23.17
N ASP A 499 33.58 -4.71 23.30
CA ASP A 499 33.95 -5.40 24.55
C ASP A 499 34.15 -4.43 25.74
N ASP A 500 34.44 -3.15 25.46
CA ASP A 500 34.62 -2.09 26.46
C ASP A 500 33.29 -1.38 26.82
N GLY A 501 32.17 -1.79 26.20
CA GLY A 501 30.86 -1.21 26.44
C GLY A 501 30.59 0.09 25.67
N LEU A 502 31.42 0.43 24.68
CA LEU A 502 31.28 1.64 23.88
C LEU A 502 30.45 1.37 22.61
N PRO A 503 29.51 2.28 22.26
CA PRO A 503 28.68 2.12 21.09
C PRO A 503 29.45 2.48 19.80
N GLN A 504 29.53 1.53 18.87
CA GLN A 504 30.11 1.64 17.53
C GLN A 504 29.01 1.76 16.48
N LYS A 505 29.10 2.73 15.58
CA LYS A 505 28.10 2.97 14.53
C LYS A 505 28.14 1.86 13.49
N HIS A 506 26.95 1.39 13.07
CA HIS A 506 26.83 0.55 11.89
C HIS A 506 27.07 1.40 10.62
N VAL A 507 28.18 1.14 9.92
CA VAL A 507 28.51 1.78 8.65
C VAL A 507 27.80 1.04 7.51
N LEU A 508 27.15 1.80 6.63
CA LEU A 508 26.62 1.30 5.37
C LEU A 508 27.68 1.49 4.26
N ASP A 509 27.93 0.44 3.49
CA ASP A 509 28.75 0.45 2.28
C ASP A 509 28.25 -0.65 1.33
N VAL A 510 27.14 -0.36 0.65
CA VAL A 510 26.50 -1.28 -0.30
C VAL A 510 26.65 -0.70 -1.70
N ASN A 511 27.06 -1.52 -2.67
CA ASN A 511 27.20 -1.14 -4.07
C ASN A 511 26.91 -2.34 -4.98
N GLU A 512 25.63 -2.54 -5.27
CA GLU A 512 25.12 -3.71 -5.97
C GLU A 512 24.63 -3.39 -7.38
N ARG A 513 24.77 -4.36 -8.29
CA ARG A 513 24.34 -4.24 -9.69
C ARG A 513 23.63 -5.49 -10.15
N TYR A 514 22.48 -5.31 -10.79
CA TYR A 514 21.66 -6.39 -11.28
C TYR A 514 21.28 -6.17 -12.75
N SER A 515 21.31 -7.25 -13.52
CA SER A 515 20.84 -7.30 -14.90
C SER A 515 19.84 -8.45 -15.03
N PHE A 516 18.61 -8.12 -15.40
CA PHE A 516 17.50 -9.06 -15.46
C PHE A 516 16.96 -9.17 -16.88
N LEU A 517 16.68 -10.42 -17.29
CA LEU A 517 15.93 -10.74 -18.50
C LEU A 517 14.63 -11.43 -18.10
N ASN A 518 13.49 -10.85 -18.49
CA ASN A 518 12.16 -11.26 -18.03
C ASN A 518 11.27 -11.65 -19.21
N PRO A 519 11.43 -12.85 -19.79
CA PRO A 519 10.61 -13.34 -20.90
C PRO A 519 9.24 -13.84 -20.44
N LYS A 520 8.22 -13.63 -21.28
CA LYS A 520 6.85 -14.13 -21.08
C LYS A 520 6.26 -14.53 -22.43
N ALA A 521 5.42 -15.55 -22.43
CA ALA A 521 4.71 -16.00 -23.60
C ALA A 521 3.35 -16.57 -23.22
N GLY A 522 2.41 -16.56 -24.16
CA GLY A 522 1.16 -17.27 -23.97
C GLY A 522 0.29 -17.32 -25.21
N VAL A 523 -0.83 -18.00 -25.06
CA VAL A 523 -1.83 -18.23 -26.10
C VAL A 523 -3.20 -17.87 -25.56
N ASN A 524 -4.03 -17.29 -26.40
CA ASN A 524 -5.39 -16.89 -26.07
C ASN A 524 -6.33 -17.38 -27.18
N PHE A 525 -7.44 -17.97 -26.75
CA PHE A 525 -8.58 -18.35 -27.57
C PHE A 525 -9.78 -17.50 -27.16
N GLN A 526 -10.52 -16.97 -28.12
CA GLN A 526 -11.77 -16.26 -27.86
C GLN A 526 -12.79 -16.53 -28.96
N HIS A 527 -13.94 -17.10 -28.61
CA HIS A 527 -15.05 -17.30 -29.54
C HIS A 527 -16.39 -17.42 -28.81
N GLY A 528 -17.44 -16.78 -29.33
CA GLY A 528 -18.82 -16.99 -28.85
C GLY A 528 -19.04 -16.69 -27.36
N GLY A 529 -18.35 -15.71 -26.78
CA GLY A 529 -18.43 -15.39 -25.34
C GLY A 529 -17.53 -16.27 -24.45
N HIS A 530 -16.84 -17.26 -25.03
CA HIS A 530 -15.83 -18.05 -24.34
C HIS A 530 -14.45 -17.45 -24.60
N ARG A 531 -13.62 -17.39 -23.56
CA ARG A 531 -12.21 -17.04 -23.65
C ARG A 531 -11.40 -18.04 -22.84
N ALA A 532 -10.35 -18.62 -23.42
CA ALA A 532 -9.42 -19.50 -22.73
C ALA A 532 -8.00 -19.00 -22.97
N TYR A 533 -7.11 -19.12 -22.01
CA TYR A 533 -5.72 -18.72 -22.19
C TYR A 533 -4.78 -19.57 -21.35
N ALA A 534 -3.52 -19.58 -21.76
CA ALA A 534 -2.42 -20.12 -20.95
C ALA A 534 -1.17 -19.26 -21.16
N SER A 535 -0.37 -19.09 -20.11
CA SER A 535 0.86 -18.30 -20.15
C SER A 535 1.96 -18.87 -19.26
N LEU A 536 3.18 -18.48 -19.61
CA LEU A 536 4.43 -18.77 -18.92
C LEU A 536 5.18 -17.44 -18.78
N ALA A 537 5.68 -17.15 -17.59
CA ALA A 537 6.44 -15.93 -17.34
C ALA A 537 7.64 -16.19 -16.42
N SER A 538 8.76 -15.53 -16.70
CA SER A 538 9.92 -15.43 -15.82
C SER A 538 10.11 -13.99 -15.39
N SER A 539 10.34 -13.77 -14.10
CA SER A 539 10.60 -12.45 -13.52
C SER A 539 11.69 -12.50 -12.48
N HIS A 540 12.40 -11.40 -12.29
CA HIS A 540 13.45 -11.24 -11.30
C HIS A 540 13.26 -9.94 -10.52
N ARG A 541 13.82 -9.90 -9.30
CA ARG A 541 13.69 -8.76 -8.39
C ARG A 541 14.93 -8.64 -7.51
N GLU A 542 15.43 -7.42 -7.35
CA GLU A 542 16.53 -7.07 -6.44
C GLU A 542 16.05 -6.91 -4.99
N PRO A 543 16.93 -7.09 -3.99
CA PRO A 543 16.61 -6.80 -2.58
C PRO A 543 16.23 -5.32 -2.33
N GLU A 544 15.45 -5.09 -1.28
CA GLU A 544 15.06 -3.77 -0.75
C GLU A 544 16.16 -3.23 0.19
N ARG A 545 16.17 -1.91 0.48
CA ARG A 545 17.12 -1.31 1.43
C ARG A 545 17.18 -2.06 2.76
N ASN A 546 16.02 -2.38 3.33
CA ASN A 546 15.90 -3.05 4.62
C ASN A 546 16.54 -4.44 4.66
N ASN A 547 16.68 -5.10 3.50
CA ASN A 547 17.40 -6.36 3.43
C ASN A 547 18.89 -6.21 3.73
N PHE A 548 19.47 -5.04 3.44
CA PHE A 548 20.87 -4.74 3.74
C PHE A 548 21.05 -4.14 5.14
N THR A 549 20.08 -3.38 5.65
CA THR A 549 20.22 -2.62 6.91
C THR A 549 19.68 -3.34 8.14
N ASP A 550 18.66 -4.20 7.98
CA ASP A 550 17.86 -4.64 9.12
C ASP A 550 17.89 -6.12 9.44
N ASN A 551 18.29 -6.98 8.50
CA ASN A 551 18.19 -8.42 8.66
C ASN A 551 19.53 -9.14 8.92
N GLY A 552 20.41 -8.52 9.71
CA GLY A 552 21.81 -8.96 9.90
C GLY A 552 22.03 -10.35 10.52
N LYS A 553 20.99 -11.02 11.05
CA LYS A 553 21.08 -12.41 11.53
C LYS A 553 21.02 -13.45 10.40
N TYR A 554 20.59 -13.05 9.20
CA TYR A 554 20.52 -13.90 8.03
C TYR A 554 21.68 -13.63 7.06
N PRO A 555 21.96 -14.54 6.12
CA PRO A 555 22.94 -14.31 5.07
C PRO A 555 22.66 -13.06 4.24
N PHE A 556 23.72 -12.53 3.62
CA PHE A 556 23.63 -11.37 2.73
C PHE A 556 22.58 -11.59 1.62
N PRO A 557 21.70 -10.61 1.36
CA PRO A 557 20.52 -10.83 0.53
C PRO A 557 20.86 -11.04 -0.94
N ARG A 558 20.05 -11.88 -1.60
CA ARG A 558 20.18 -12.22 -3.03
C ARG A 558 18.95 -11.80 -3.81
N ALA A 559 19.15 -11.55 -5.11
CA ALA A 559 18.05 -11.29 -6.04
C ALA A 559 17.15 -12.52 -6.20
N GLU A 560 15.84 -12.29 -6.22
CA GLU A 560 14.82 -13.31 -6.30
C GLU A 560 14.51 -13.65 -7.78
N ARG A 561 14.06 -14.89 -8.04
CA ARG A 561 13.51 -15.30 -9.35
C ARG A 561 12.16 -15.99 -9.20
N LEU A 562 11.22 -15.67 -10.08
CA LEU A 562 9.90 -16.30 -10.16
C LEU A 562 9.65 -16.87 -11.56
N MET A 563 9.21 -18.12 -11.61
CA MET A 563 8.58 -18.76 -12.77
C MET A 563 7.08 -18.93 -12.51
N ASP A 564 6.25 -18.39 -13.38
CA ASP A 564 4.79 -18.39 -13.25
C ASP A 564 4.15 -19.09 -14.45
N PHE A 565 3.23 -20.00 -14.16
CA PHE A 565 2.41 -20.72 -15.14
C PHE A 565 0.95 -20.42 -14.84
N GLU A 566 0.21 -19.88 -15.81
CA GLU A 566 -1.21 -19.61 -15.67
C GLU A 566 -2.04 -20.30 -16.74
N ALA A 567 -3.26 -20.70 -16.39
CA ALA A 567 -4.27 -21.15 -17.32
C ALA A 567 -5.64 -20.66 -16.85
N GLY A 568 -6.36 -19.95 -17.72
CA GLY A 568 -7.64 -19.35 -17.38
C GLY A 568 -8.73 -19.60 -18.41
N TYR A 569 -9.96 -19.58 -17.94
CA TYR A 569 -11.17 -19.68 -18.74
C TYR A 569 -12.20 -18.67 -18.26
N GLN A 570 -12.84 -17.98 -19.20
CA GLN A 570 -13.91 -17.02 -18.94
C GLN A 570 -15.08 -17.33 -19.87
N TRP A 571 -16.29 -17.25 -19.34
CA TRP A 571 -17.52 -17.38 -20.08
C TRP A 571 -18.41 -16.19 -19.80
N SER A 572 -18.86 -15.52 -20.87
CA SER A 572 -19.73 -14.37 -20.84
C SER A 572 -20.98 -14.64 -21.67
N ALA A 573 -22.14 -14.59 -21.00
CA ALA A 573 -23.47 -14.63 -21.59
C ALA A 573 -24.25 -13.37 -21.17
N PRO A 574 -25.40 -13.04 -21.79
CA PRO A 574 -26.11 -11.78 -21.54
C PRO A 574 -26.47 -11.47 -20.08
N ARG A 575 -26.59 -12.50 -19.22
CA ARG A 575 -26.98 -12.35 -17.80
C ARG A 575 -26.03 -13.07 -16.83
N PHE A 576 -25.03 -13.78 -17.35
CA PHE A 576 -24.14 -14.61 -16.57
C PHE A 576 -22.71 -14.38 -17.03
N GLN A 577 -21.81 -14.19 -16.09
CA GLN A 577 -20.38 -14.21 -16.34
C GLN A 577 -19.74 -15.15 -15.32
N ALA A 578 -18.82 -16.00 -15.77
CA ALA A 578 -18.07 -16.88 -14.90
C ALA A 578 -16.62 -16.94 -15.37
N GLY A 579 -15.69 -17.08 -14.43
CA GLY A 579 -14.28 -17.19 -14.71
C GLY A 579 -13.59 -18.14 -13.75
N ALA A 580 -12.56 -18.81 -14.24
CA ALA A 580 -11.61 -19.59 -13.45
C ALA A 580 -10.20 -19.29 -13.95
N ASN A 581 -9.25 -19.14 -13.05
CA ASN A 581 -7.83 -19.00 -13.35
C ASN A 581 -7.00 -19.84 -12.40
N ALA A 582 -6.26 -20.80 -12.91
CA ALA A 582 -5.31 -21.61 -12.16
C ALA A 582 -3.90 -21.04 -12.36
N TYR A 583 -3.10 -21.01 -11.30
CA TYR A 583 -1.72 -20.54 -11.36
C TYR A 583 -0.78 -21.44 -10.56
N TYR A 584 0.47 -21.53 -11.01
CA TYR A 584 1.58 -22.14 -10.30
C TYR A 584 2.82 -21.24 -10.39
N MET A 585 3.19 -20.66 -9.25
CA MET A 585 4.27 -19.70 -9.10
C MET A 585 5.40 -20.35 -8.31
N ARG A 586 6.51 -20.65 -8.97
CA ARG A 586 7.70 -21.25 -8.36
C ARG A 586 8.79 -20.20 -8.19
N TYR A 587 9.22 -19.98 -6.96
CA TYR A 587 10.27 -19.02 -6.64
C TYR A 587 11.62 -19.72 -6.41
N ARG A 588 12.69 -18.97 -6.65
CA ARG A 588 14.04 -19.25 -6.17
C ARG A 588 14.61 -18.04 -5.46
N ASP A 589 15.33 -18.29 -4.38
CA ASP A 589 15.90 -17.26 -3.51
C ASP A 589 14.84 -16.24 -3.07
N GLN A 590 13.60 -16.66 -2.79
CA GLN A 590 12.51 -15.74 -2.46
C GLN A 590 12.81 -15.04 -1.13
N LEU A 591 12.74 -13.71 -1.08
CA LEU A 591 12.72 -12.97 0.18
C LEU A 591 11.34 -13.18 0.83
N VAL A 592 11.26 -13.94 1.91
CA VAL A 592 10.01 -14.26 2.62
C VAL A 592 10.00 -13.56 3.98
N GLN A 593 8.85 -13.02 4.37
CA GLN A 593 8.67 -12.38 5.67
C GLN A 593 8.82 -13.39 6.81
N THR A 594 9.58 -13.04 7.84
CA THR A 594 9.84 -13.94 8.99
C THR A 594 8.70 -13.93 9.99
N GLY A 595 7.91 -12.86 10.03
CA GLY A 595 6.91 -12.58 11.05
C GLY A 595 7.30 -11.44 11.98
N GLU A 596 8.60 -11.15 12.05
CA GLU A 596 9.17 -10.09 12.88
C GLU A 596 9.15 -8.74 12.16
N LEU A 597 9.18 -7.67 12.96
CA LEU A 597 9.32 -6.29 12.50
C LEU A 597 10.68 -5.72 12.91
N SER A 598 11.16 -4.75 12.14
CA SER A 598 12.24 -3.85 12.54
C SER A 598 11.78 -2.98 13.72
N ASP A 599 12.71 -2.24 14.34
CA ASP A 599 12.39 -1.31 15.44
C ASP A 599 11.48 -0.14 15.01
N ILE A 600 11.17 -0.03 13.72
CA ILE A 600 10.28 0.97 13.12
C ILE A 600 9.05 0.36 12.45
N GLY A 601 8.78 -0.93 12.68
CA GLY A 601 7.56 -1.59 12.20
C GLY A 601 7.64 -2.16 10.79
N GLU A 602 8.82 -2.22 10.16
CA GLU A 602 8.97 -2.79 8.82
C GLU A 602 9.18 -4.30 8.86
N ALA A 603 8.55 -5.05 7.96
CA ALA A 603 8.65 -6.49 7.97
C ALA A 603 10.05 -6.98 7.58
N LEU A 604 10.65 -7.82 8.44
CA LEU A 604 11.94 -8.45 8.14
C LEU A 604 11.74 -9.62 7.17
N THR A 605 12.65 -9.75 6.20
CA THR A 605 12.57 -10.79 5.16
C THR A 605 13.91 -11.46 4.89
N THR A 606 13.88 -12.76 4.62
CA THR A 606 15.07 -13.59 4.36
C THR A 606 14.93 -14.43 3.10
N ASN A 607 16.04 -14.73 2.41
CA ASN A 607 16.03 -15.56 1.20
C ASN A 607 15.73 -17.03 1.55
N ILE A 608 14.75 -17.61 0.86
CA ILE A 608 14.39 -19.02 0.90
C ILE A 608 14.79 -19.67 -0.43
N PRO A 609 15.52 -20.80 -0.43
CA PRO A 609 16.03 -21.42 -1.65
C PRO A 609 14.94 -21.77 -2.67
N ASP A 610 13.90 -22.50 -2.26
CA ASP A 610 12.75 -22.86 -3.09
C ASP A 610 11.45 -22.65 -2.31
N SER A 611 10.46 -22.03 -2.98
CA SER A 611 9.10 -21.91 -2.47
C SER A 611 8.11 -21.90 -3.64
N TYR A 612 6.83 -22.11 -3.33
CA TYR A 612 5.80 -22.01 -4.35
C TYR A 612 4.47 -21.48 -3.82
N ARG A 613 3.68 -20.96 -4.76
CA ARG A 613 2.26 -20.67 -4.59
C ARG A 613 1.48 -21.34 -5.72
N ILE A 614 0.50 -22.15 -5.36
CA ILE A 614 -0.44 -22.76 -6.32
C ILE A 614 -1.85 -22.35 -5.95
N GLY A 615 -2.68 -22.01 -6.92
CA GLY A 615 -4.05 -21.59 -6.61
C GLY A 615 -5.02 -21.60 -7.77
N LEU A 616 -6.29 -21.42 -7.40
CA LEU A 616 -7.45 -21.32 -8.26
C LEU A 616 -8.25 -20.06 -7.87
N GLU A 617 -8.41 -19.14 -8.81
CA GLU A 617 -9.21 -17.94 -8.66
C GLU A 617 -10.49 -18.07 -9.47
N LEU A 618 -11.65 -17.88 -8.84
CA LEU A 618 -12.97 -18.00 -9.44
C LEU A 618 -13.69 -16.66 -9.41
N THR A 619 -14.45 -16.36 -10.46
CA THR A 619 -15.38 -15.24 -10.51
C THR A 619 -16.74 -15.68 -11.02
N GLY A 620 -17.79 -15.03 -10.52
CA GLY A 620 -19.16 -15.27 -10.93
C GLY A 620 -19.97 -14.00 -10.82
N ARG A 621 -20.79 -13.72 -11.83
CA ARG A 621 -21.79 -12.65 -11.84
C ARG A 621 -23.07 -13.16 -12.45
N TRP A 622 -24.19 -12.83 -11.82
CA TRP A 622 -25.52 -13.12 -12.29
C TRP A 622 -26.42 -11.89 -12.16
N ASP A 623 -26.82 -11.34 -13.31
CA ASP A 623 -27.86 -10.31 -13.38
C ASP A 623 -29.24 -10.98 -13.26
N VAL A 624 -29.64 -11.31 -12.03
CA VAL A 624 -30.88 -12.02 -11.63
C VAL A 624 -32.14 -11.31 -12.11
N SER A 625 -32.09 -9.98 -12.22
CA SER A 625 -33.13 -9.16 -12.84
C SER A 625 -32.53 -7.82 -13.28
N ARG A 626 -33.36 -6.89 -13.78
CA ARG A 626 -32.91 -5.51 -14.06
C ARG A 626 -32.56 -4.71 -12.79
N TRP A 627 -33.01 -5.18 -11.63
CA TRP A 627 -32.85 -4.50 -10.34
C TRP A 627 -32.01 -5.28 -9.34
N LEU A 628 -31.59 -6.52 -9.62
CA LEU A 628 -30.74 -7.32 -8.73
C LEU A 628 -29.59 -7.96 -9.52
N THR A 629 -28.38 -7.69 -9.06
CA THR A 629 -27.16 -8.39 -9.49
C THR A 629 -26.55 -9.09 -8.28
N LEU A 630 -26.11 -10.33 -8.48
CA LEU A 630 -25.27 -11.08 -7.55
C LEU A 630 -23.88 -11.23 -8.16
N ASP A 631 -22.83 -10.89 -7.42
CA ASP A 631 -21.44 -11.10 -7.83
C ASP A 631 -20.73 -11.90 -6.73
N ALA A 632 -19.76 -12.74 -7.10
CA ALA A 632 -18.93 -13.46 -6.16
C ALA A 632 -17.54 -13.69 -6.76
N ASN A 633 -16.54 -13.72 -5.90
CA ASN A 633 -15.21 -14.20 -6.26
C ASN A 633 -14.57 -15.01 -5.14
N ALA A 634 -13.65 -15.89 -5.53
CA ALA A 634 -12.89 -16.72 -4.61
C ALA A 634 -11.45 -16.82 -5.08
N ALA A 635 -10.49 -16.77 -4.17
CA ALA A 635 -9.11 -17.15 -4.40
C ALA A 635 -8.76 -18.25 -3.40
N LEU A 636 -8.53 -19.44 -3.91
CA LEU A 636 -8.15 -20.63 -3.15
C LEU A 636 -6.69 -20.93 -3.47
N SER A 637 -5.84 -21.10 -2.46
CA SER A 637 -4.42 -21.29 -2.68
C SER A 637 -3.78 -22.22 -1.66
N ARG A 638 -2.60 -22.72 -2.00
CA ARG A 638 -1.68 -23.39 -1.10
C ARG A 638 -0.29 -22.81 -1.34
N ASN A 639 0.33 -22.31 -0.27
CA ASN A 639 1.57 -21.55 -0.33
C ASN A 639 2.59 -22.20 0.61
N ARG A 640 3.76 -22.59 0.10
CA ARG A 640 4.72 -23.41 0.85
C ARG A 640 6.17 -22.98 0.63
N LEU A 641 6.94 -23.03 1.71
CA LEU A 641 8.40 -23.07 1.71
C LEU A 641 8.87 -24.53 1.63
N LEU A 642 10.01 -24.74 1.02
CA LEU A 642 10.68 -26.05 0.90
C LEU A 642 12.11 -25.92 1.41
N ASP A 643 12.57 -26.93 2.16
CA ASP A 643 13.94 -27.05 2.69
C ASP A 643 14.45 -25.74 3.32
N PHE A 644 13.76 -25.29 4.38
CA PHE A 644 13.95 -23.98 5.01
C PHE A 644 14.65 -24.08 6.37
N ASP A 645 15.67 -23.25 6.59
CA ASP A 645 16.31 -23.05 7.90
C ASP A 645 15.84 -21.73 8.55
N GLU A 646 15.14 -21.86 9.67
CA GLU A 646 14.70 -20.74 10.51
C GLU A 646 15.78 -20.36 11.52
N TYR A 647 16.15 -19.07 11.59
CA TYR A 647 17.09 -18.55 12.58
C TYR A 647 16.32 -17.87 13.71
N VAL A 648 16.13 -18.62 14.79
CA VAL A 648 15.31 -18.23 15.95
C VAL A 648 16.20 -17.74 17.08
N GLU A 649 15.77 -16.70 17.78
CA GLU A 649 16.45 -16.25 18.99
C GLU A 649 16.34 -17.31 20.09
N ASP A 650 17.48 -17.61 20.72
CA ASP A 650 17.58 -18.54 21.84
C ASP A 650 18.15 -17.76 23.03
N TRP A 651 17.32 -17.45 24.03
CA TRP A 651 17.73 -16.62 25.16
C TRP A 651 18.81 -17.27 26.02
N ASP A 652 18.98 -18.59 25.92
CA ASP A 652 20.00 -19.34 26.65
C ASP A 652 21.29 -19.51 25.83
N ASN A 653 21.19 -19.58 24.50
CA ASN A 653 22.30 -19.98 23.60
C ASN A 653 22.57 -19.02 22.42
N GLY A 654 21.92 -17.86 22.36
CA GLY A 654 22.05 -16.85 21.30
C GLY A 654 21.08 -17.06 20.14
N VAL A 655 21.42 -17.95 19.20
CA VAL A 655 20.60 -18.25 18.01
C VAL A 655 20.53 -19.76 17.81
N ARG A 656 19.31 -20.27 17.57
CA ARG A 656 19.04 -21.66 17.21
C ARG A 656 18.57 -21.74 15.76
N VAL A 657 19.14 -22.68 15.00
CA VAL A 657 18.72 -22.95 13.62
C VAL A 657 17.81 -24.17 13.62
N ILE A 658 16.61 -24.01 13.04
CA ILE A 658 15.58 -25.06 13.01
C ILE A 658 15.21 -25.34 11.55
N HIS A 659 15.35 -26.60 11.15
CA HIS A 659 15.12 -27.04 9.78
C HIS A 659 13.67 -27.51 9.56
N TYR A 660 13.09 -27.12 8.42
CA TYR A 660 11.77 -27.54 7.97
C TYR A 660 11.82 -28.05 6.53
N ASP A 661 11.45 -29.31 6.31
CA ASP A 661 11.30 -29.88 4.97
C ASP A 661 10.21 -29.13 4.16
N SER A 662 9.10 -28.80 4.81
CA SER A 662 8.04 -27.98 4.23
C SER A 662 7.22 -27.26 5.28
N ALA A 663 7.02 -25.95 5.07
CA ALA A 663 6.26 -25.11 5.98
C ALA A 663 5.28 -24.19 5.21
N PRO A 664 4.17 -23.72 5.83
CA PRO A 664 3.32 -22.73 5.20
C PRO A 664 4.06 -21.39 5.04
N LEU A 665 3.72 -20.66 3.97
CA LEU A 665 4.26 -19.32 3.74
C LEU A 665 3.45 -18.30 4.55
N ALA A 666 4.13 -17.50 5.37
CA ALA A 666 3.49 -16.48 6.21
C ALA A 666 2.62 -15.51 5.39
N TYR A 667 1.59 -14.95 6.03
CA TYR A 667 0.70 -13.94 5.44
C TYR A 667 -0.03 -14.35 4.14
N SER A 668 -0.14 -15.66 3.89
CA SER A 668 -0.71 -16.21 2.65
C SER A 668 -1.89 -17.15 2.96
N PRO A 669 -3.09 -16.60 3.27
CA PRO A 669 -4.26 -17.42 3.62
C PRO A 669 -4.69 -18.31 2.46
N ASP A 670 -5.16 -19.52 2.77
CA ASP A 670 -5.57 -20.52 1.80
C ASP A 670 -6.90 -20.18 1.09
N ALA A 671 -7.76 -19.34 1.68
CA ALA A 671 -9.00 -18.89 1.04
C ALA A 671 -9.30 -17.41 1.32
N ILE A 672 -9.56 -16.66 0.25
CA ILE A 672 -10.14 -15.31 0.27
C ILE A 672 -11.40 -15.34 -0.59
N LEU A 673 -12.57 -15.09 0.01
CA LEU A 673 -13.87 -15.16 -0.67
C LEU A 673 -14.59 -13.83 -0.53
N ASN A 674 -15.25 -13.37 -1.60
CA ASN A 674 -16.09 -12.18 -1.58
C ASN A 674 -17.44 -12.49 -2.22
N GLY A 675 -18.53 -12.03 -1.60
CA GLY A 675 -19.89 -12.10 -2.13
C GLY A 675 -20.56 -10.73 -2.10
N PHE A 676 -21.30 -10.41 -3.16
CA PHE A 676 -21.99 -9.14 -3.34
C PHE A 676 -23.44 -9.34 -3.79
N ALA A 677 -24.34 -8.56 -3.22
CA ALA A 677 -25.71 -8.44 -3.70
C ALA A 677 -26.04 -6.96 -3.89
N THR A 678 -26.29 -6.56 -5.15
CA THR A 678 -26.59 -5.17 -5.49
C THR A 678 -28.00 -5.02 -6.01
N VAL A 679 -28.82 -4.24 -5.31
CA VAL A 679 -30.17 -3.84 -5.69
C VAL A 679 -30.15 -2.44 -6.31
N ARG A 680 -30.78 -2.25 -7.47
CA ARG A 680 -30.93 -0.95 -8.15
C ARG A 680 -32.39 -0.70 -8.52
N ALA A 681 -32.95 0.40 -8.03
CA ALA A 681 -34.33 0.80 -8.30
C ALA A 681 -34.42 2.31 -8.54
N GLY A 682 -34.56 2.72 -9.80
CA GLY A 682 -34.56 4.15 -10.15
C GLY A 682 -33.23 4.82 -9.77
N GLY A 683 -33.29 5.86 -8.95
CA GLY A 683 -32.09 6.53 -8.41
C GLY A 683 -31.45 5.83 -7.22
N PHE A 684 -32.11 4.81 -6.63
CA PHE A 684 -31.63 4.11 -5.45
C PHE A 684 -30.73 2.92 -5.80
N THR A 685 -29.62 2.78 -5.07
CA THR A 685 -28.76 1.59 -5.07
C THR A 685 -28.51 1.13 -3.63
N ALA A 686 -28.60 -0.17 -3.39
CA ALA A 686 -28.16 -0.81 -2.16
C ALA A 686 -27.19 -1.94 -2.52
N ALA A 687 -26.03 -2.00 -1.87
CA ALA A 687 -25.03 -3.03 -2.08
C ALA A 687 -24.64 -3.66 -0.74
N TRP A 688 -24.85 -4.97 -0.62
CA TRP A 688 -24.28 -5.80 0.43
C TRP A 688 -22.97 -6.40 -0.07
N HIS A 689 -21.92 -6.36 0.75
CA HIS A 689 -20.66 -7.07 0.55
C HIS A 689 -20.35 -7.95 1.78
N THR A 690 -19.93 -9.20 1.58
CA THR A 690 -19.29 -10.00 2.64
C THR A 690 -17.98 -10.58 2.12
N GLY A 691 -16.89 -10.30 2.84
CA GLY A 691 -15.59 -10.94 2.66
C GLY A 691 -15.36 -12.03 3.70
N PHE A 692 -14.63 -13.09 3.34
CA PHE A 692 -14.11 -14.11 4.24
C PHE A 692 -12.63 -14.36 3.95
N VAL A 693 -11.83 -14.47 5.01
CA VAL A 693 -10.41 -14.83 4.94
C VAL A 693 -10.18 -16.01 5.87
N SER A 694 -9.55 -17.07 5.38
CA SER A 694 -9.16 -18.23 6.19
C SER A 694 -8.07 -17.87 7.19
N ARG A 695 -7.68 -18.83 8.05
CA ARG A 695 -6.54 -18.65 8.96
C ARG A 695 -5.30 -18.14 8.21
N MET A 696 -4.57 -17.23 8.83
CA MET A 696 -3.34 -16.65 8.30
C MET A 696 -2.22 -16.78 9.32
N TYR A 697 -1.18 -17.56 8.98
CA TYR A 697 0.03 -17.68 9.79
C TYR A 697 0.86 -16.39 9.72
N LEU A 698 1.37 -15.93 10.85
CA LEU A 698 2.19 -14.71 10.95
C LEU A 698 3.67 -15.00 10.76
N ASP A 699 4.10 -16.23 11.04
CA ASP A 699 5.44 -16.75 10.75
C ASP A 699 5.38 -17.96 9.80
N ASN A 700 6.55 -18.52 9.49
CA ASN A 700 6.69 -19.67 8.59
C ASN A 700 6.73 -21.01 9.33
N THR A 701 6.24 -21.10 10.58
CA THR A 701 6.30 -22.34 11.37
C THR A 701 5.05 -23.19 11.26
N GLY A 702 3.92 -22.59 10.84
CA GLY A 702 2.62 -23.26 10.79
C GLY A 702 1.97 -23.48 12.17
N ASN A 703 2.47 -22.82 13.22
CA ASN A 703 1.90 -22.88 14.55
C ASN A 703 0.57 -22.09 14.62
N ALA A 704 -0.47 -22.71 15.18
CA ALA A 704 -1.81 -22.13 15.23
C ALA A 704 -1.93 -20.97 16.23
N ASP A 705 -1.15 -20.95 17.30
CA ASP A 705 -1.12 -19.84 18.28
C ASP A 705 -0.39 -18.61 17.71
N ARG A 706 0.56 -18.81 16.78
CA ARG A 706 1.26 -17.75 16.02
C ARG A 706 0.56 -17.42 14.69
N SER A 707 -0.78 -17.38 14.72
CA SER A 707 -1.61 -17.13 13.56
C SER A 707 -2.87 -16.32 13.89
N LEU A 708 -3.46 -15.71 12.87
CA LEU A 708 -4.76 -15.05 12.98
C LEU A 708 -5.89 -16.02 12.61
N PRO A 709 -6.95 -16.13 13.44
CA PRO A 709 -8.13 -16.93 13.11
C PRO A 709 -8.81 -16.47 11.82
N ALA A 710 -9.55 -17.38 11.19
CA ALA A 710 -10.41 -17.02 10.06
C ALA A 710 -11.48 -16.00 10.48
N TYR A 711 -11.86 -15.11 9.56
CA TYR A 711 -12.84 -14.07 9.83
C TYR A 711 -13.74 -13.77 8.63
N SER A 712 -14.88 -13.15 8.91
CA SER A 712 -15.75 -12.52 7.91
C SER A 712 -16.08 -11.09 8.31
N LEU A 713 -16.10 -10.21 7.32
CA LEU A 713 -16.56 -8.83 7.47
C LEU A 713 -17.67 -8.58 6.46
N SER A 714 -18.73 -7.90 6.89
CA SER A 714 -19.86 -7.57 6.03
C SER A 714 -20.10 -6.07 6.03
N ASP A 715 -20.31 -5.50 4.86
CA ASP A 715 -20.55 -4.07 4.66
C ASP A 715 -21.87 -3.87 3.91
N LEU A 716 -22.54 -2.75 4.19
CA LEU A 716 -23.78 -2.36 3.54
C LEU A 716 -23.70 -0.91 3.10
N ARG A 717 -23.87 -0.66 1.79
CA ARG A 717 -23.83 0.68 1.20
C ARG A 717 -25.18 1.02 0.58
N PHE A 718 -25.69 2.20 0.89
CA PHE A 718 -26.86 2.79 0.26
C PHE A 718 -26.48 4.05 -0.48
N SER A 719 -27.07 4.27 -1.65
CA SER A 719 -26.98 5.55 -2.34
C SER A 719 -28.27 5.91 -3.06
N TYR A 720 -28.54 7.22 -3.18
CA TYR A 720 -29.64 7.76 -3.94
C TYR A 720 -29.17 8.93 -4.79
N THR A 721 -29.34 8.81 -6.11
CA THR A 721 -29.02 9.86 -7.08
C THR A 721 -30.27 10.68 -7.42
N LEU A 722 -30.25 11.95 -7.04
CA LEU A 722 -31.24 12.96 -7.43
C LEU A 722 -30.70 13.81 -8.59
N ARG A 723 -31.56 14.12 -9.57
CA ARG A 723 -31.23 15.01 -10.70
C ARG A 723 -32.17 16.22 -10.71
N PRO A 724 -31.83 17.30 -9.98
CA PRO A 724 -32.65 18.50 -9.93
C PRO A 724 -32.78 19.18 -11.31
N ARG A 725 -33.82 20.00 -11.48
CA ARG A 725 -34.10 20.67 -12.77
C ARG A 725 -33.32 21.97 -12.99
N ARG A 726 -32.72 22.57 -11.95
CA ARG A 726 -31.98 23.85 -12.02
C ARG A 726 -30.81 23.86 -11.03
N GLY A 727 -29.71 24.51 -11.40
CA GLY A 727 -28.53 24.73 -10.55
C GLY A 727 -27.63 23.50 -10.46
N VAL A 728 -28.04 22.51 -9.67
CA VAL A 728 -27.29 21.25 -9.47
C VAL A 728 -27.71 20.23 -10.53
N ARG A 729 -26.75 19.68 -11.28
CA ARG A 729 -26.98 18.63 -12.29
C ARG A 729 -27.26 17.27 -11.65
N GLU A 730 -26.52 16.94 -10.60
CA GLU A 730 -26.63 15.67 -9.89
C GLU A 730 -26.29 15.85 -8.41
N ALA A 731 -27.14 15.31 -7.53
CA ALA A 731 -26.90 15.22 -6.09
C ALA A 731 -26.98 13.75 -5.68
N VAL A 732 -25.87 13.20 -5.17
CA VAL A 732 -25.79 11.83 -4.68
C VAL A 732 -25.73 11.85 -3.17
N PHE A 733 -26.66 11.17 -2.51
CA PHE A 733 -26.65 10.93 -1.07
C PHE A 733 -26.26 9.49 -0.84
N GLY A 734 -25.42 9.21 0.14
CA GLY A 734 -25.09 7.83 0.50
C GLY A 734 -24.82 7.62 1.98
N LEU A 735 -24.90 6.36 2.37
CA LEU A 735 -24.75 5.89 3.74
C LEU A 735 -24.08 4.51 3.71
N ASP A 736 -22.91 4.44 4.33
CA ASP A 736 -22.06 3.25 4.38
C ASP A 736 -22.00 2.70 5.80
N PHE A 737 -22.26 1.41 5.95
CA PHE A 737 -22.07 0.64 7.18
C PHE A 737 -20.93 -0.35 6.93
N ASN A 738 -19.78 -0.12 7.56
CA ASN A 738 -18.61 -0.99 7.48
C ASN A 738 -18.56 -1.89 8.73
N ASN A 739 -18.19 -3.17 8.56
CA ASN A 739 -18.21 -4.16 9.64
C ASN A 739 -19.58 -4.23 10.37
N LEU A 740 -20.65 -4.49 9.62
CA LEU A 740 -22.06 -4.49 10.01
C LEU A 740 -22.34 -5.23 11.34
N PHE A 741 -21.69 -6.37 11.56
CA PHE A 741 -21.87 -7.21 12.74
C PHE A 741 -20.89 -6.89 13.87
N SER A 742 -20.10 -5.82 13.73
CA SER A 742 -19.13 -5.37 14.72
C SER A 742 -18.17 -6.51 15.15
N ALA A 743 -17.67 -7.28 14.18
CA ALA A 743 -16.75 -8.38 14.42
C ALA A 743 -15.46 -7.87 15.08
N ARG A 744 -14.95 -8.62 16.07
CA ARG A 744 -13.69 -8.35 16.78
C ARG A 744 -12.59 -9.22 16.20
N VAL A 745 -11.94 -8.74 15.15
CA VAL A 745 -10.96 -9.51 14.36
C VAL A 745 -9.76 -8.64 14.00
N ALA A 746 -8.62 -9.29 13.79
CA ALA A 746 -7.42 -8.69 13.23
C ALA A 746 -7.25 -9.12 11.78
N GLN A 747 -7.00 -8.15 10.89
CA GLN A 747 -6.80 -8.41 9.46
C GLN A 747 -5.34 -8.69 9.11
N SER A 748 -4.42 -8.24 9.97
CA SER A 748 -2.98 -8.43 9.88
C SER A 748 -2.35 -8.38 11.28
N GLY A 749 -1.04 -8.51 11.37
CA GLY A 749 -0.28 -8.46 12.61
C GLY A 749 1.18 -8.83 12.38
N TRP A 750 1.90 -9.04 13.48
CA TRP A 750 3.27 -9.56 13.49
C TRP A 750 3.43 -10.52 14.67
N VAL A 751 4.48 -11.33 14.64
CA VAL A 751 4.82 -12.23 15.74
C VAL A 751 6.31 -12.19 16.04
N TYR A 752 6.63 -12.03 17.31
CA TYR A 752 7.95 -12.32 17.84
C TYR A 752 7.89 -13.68 18.55
N SER A 753 8.93 -14.50 18.40
CA SER A 753 9.07 -15.74 19.15
C SER A 753 10.52 -16.05 19.48
N ALA A 754 10.74 -16.68 20.63
CA ALA A 754 12.07 -17.07 21.10
C ALA A 754 12.02 -18.42 21.80
N VAL A 755 13.14 -19.15 21.74
CA VAL A 755 13.39 -20.34 22.54
C VAL A 755 14.04 -19.92 23.86
N CYS A 756 13.57 -20.50 24.95
CA CYS A 756 14.16 -20.32 26.26
C CYS A 756 13.88 -21.56 27.12
N ASP A 757 14.75 -22.56 27.01
CA ASP A 757 14.63 -23.83 27.71
C ASP A 757 14.62 -23.62 29.24
N SER A 758 15.42 -22.66 29.72
CA SER A 758 15.53 -22.34 31.15
C SER A 758 14.22 -21.81 31.78
N TYR A 759 13.32 -21.24 30.97
CA TYR A 759 12.01 -20.74 31.40
C TYR A 759 10.84 -21.61 30.91
N GLY A 760 11.10 -22.83 30.43
CA GLY A 760 10.05 -23.76 30.00
C GLY A 760 9.44 -23.43 28.63
N HIS A 761 10.20 -22.71 27.78
CA HIS A 761 9.85 -22.38 26.41
C HIS A 761 10.77 -23.06 25.39
N PRO A 762 10.76 -24.40 25.32
CA PRO A 762 11.51 -25.13 24.31
C PRO A 762 10.97 -24.87 22.90
N GLU A 763 11.64 -25.43 21.89
CA GLU A 763 11.30 -25.28 20.47
C GLU A 763 9.82 -25.56 20.13
N ASP A 764 9.21 -26.57 20.74
CA ASP A 764 7.82 -26.97 20.52
C ASP A 764 6.81 -26.07 21.24
N ASN A 765 7.25 -25.29 22.23
CA ASN A 765 6.44 -24.35 23.00
C ASN A 765 7.15 -23.01 23.22
N ARG A 766 7.55 -22.37 22.13
CA ARG A 766 8.30 -21.10 22.16
C ARG A 766 7.55 -20.02 22.92
N TYR A 767 8.31 -19.14 23.56
CA TYR A 767 7.79 -17.83 23.96
C TYR A 767 7.31 -17.11 22.70
N TYR A 768 6.17 -16.41 22.77
CA TYR A 768 5.70 -15.61 21.65
C TYR A 768 4.89 -14.41 22.10
N GLN A 769 4.91 -13.37 21.28
CA GLN A 769 4.09 -12.17 21.42
C GLN A 769 3.54 -11.79 20.05
N ILE A 770 2.27 -11.36 20.01
CA ILE A 770 1.62 -10.92 18.78
C ILE A 770 1.21 -9.46 18.93
N GLY A 771 1.48 -8.67 17.89
CA GLY A 771 0.80 -7.40 17.66
C GLY A 771 -0.33 -7.59 16.66
N PHE A 772 -1.56 -7.31 17.09
CA PHE A 772 -2.75 -7.46 16.26
C PHE A 772 -3.07 -6.16 15.53
N ILE A 773 -3.35 -6.18 14.24
CA ILE A 773 -3.86 -5.01 13.50
C ILE A 773 -5.36 -5.19 13.28
N PRO A 774 -6.22 -4.60 14.15
CA PRO A 774 -7.65 -4.80 14.11
C PRO A 774 -8.38 -3.90 13.12
N VAL A 775 -9.55 -4.36 12.70
CA VAL A 775 -10.55 -3.50 12.06
C VAL A 775 -11.43 -2.86 13.13
N ALA A 776 -11.87 -1.62 12.88
CA ALA A 776 -12.82 -0.95 13.75
C ALA A 776 -14.13 -1.76 13.90
N PRO A 777 -14.82 -1.68 15.04
CA PRO A 777 -16.24 -2.04 15.19
C PRO A 777 -17.12 -1.41 14.11
N LEU A 778 -18.42 -1.72 14.11
CA LEU A 778 -19.40 -1.12 13.19
C LEU A 778 -19.18 0.39 12.99
N SER A 779 -18.80 0.78 11.77
CA SER A 779 -18.59 2.18 11.40
C SER A 779 -19.60 2.65 10.37
N ILE A 780 -20.13 3.86 10.56
CA ILE A 780 -21.17 4.46 9.73
C ILE A 780 -20.71 5.80 9.17
N LEU A 781 -20.66 5.93 7.85
CA LEU A 781 -20.32 7.17 7.14
C LEU A 781 -21.50 7.62 6.27
N GLY A 782 -21.95 8.86 6.46
CA GLY A 782 -22.86 9.52 5.54
C GLY A 782 -22.08 10.40 4.56
N HIS A 783 -22.47 10.43 3.29
CA HIS A 783 -21.81 11.27 2.30
C HIS A 783 -22.79 11.93 1.33
N ILE A 784 -22.40 13.10 0.83
CA ILE A 784 -23.08 13.86 -0.21
C ILE A 784 -22.10 14.27 -1.30
N THR A 785 -22.53 14.16 -2.55
CA THR A 785 -21.79 14.67 -3.71
C THR A 785 -22.70 15.54 -4.55
N LEU A 786 -22.26 16.76 -4.86
CA LEU A 786 -22.97 17.73 -5.70
C LEU A 786 -22.17 17.98 -6.97
N ARG A 787 -22.84 17.94 -8.13
CA ARG A 787 -22.26 18.22 -9.44
C ARG A 787 -22.97 19.35 -10.14
N PHE A 788 -22.20 20.25 -10.73
CA PHE A 788 -22.66 21.43 -11.45
C PHE A 788 -22.29 21.33 -12.92
#